data_AF-A0A7X7NVB6-F1
#
_entry.id   AF-A0A7X7NVB6-F1
#
_cell.length_a   1.000
_cell.length_b   1.000
_cell.length_c   1.000
_cell.angle_alpha   90.00
_cell.angle_beta   90.00
_cell.angle_gamma   90.00
#
_symmetry.space_group_name_H-M   'P 1'
#
loop_
_entity.id
_entity.type
_entity.pdbx_description
1 polymer ?
#
loop_
_entity_poly.entity_id
_entity_poly.type
_entity_poly.pdbx_seq_one_letter_code
_entity_poly.pdbx_strand_id
1 'polypeptide(L)'
;MDILNKDELLQMEDLCIQEQPPAAMAACPLRVECRTLCMAMKDGDFDVARAVYTKTVTLPHSLSYLCRMPCQEACLRKDLGGAIEMRGLEWAAMQYGKAMPSRLLRRKKSGKAAVIGSGPFGLTAAIELSKKGFSVSLFEADNKLGGSLLRADLPEEALEADIQLAVDQGVEFHLNETIENPKDLPDPFDAVVLATGEIIPGTDPFTLQSPVDGVFSGGGYDSLVETIAAGKRAANSVDRYVKRVSMTAGREKEMERGTTLFVETSYFDSLPSDMGPFPNQEEAIREASRCIDCQCMECAKACAFIAHYKRYPKLYLREIYNNLSIALGNHTSNTLINSCALCSQCEVVCPNGLDLGKAIQSARNRMVKTGKMPPTAFEFAVDDMRQANSEHSFFFRHEPETSSSRYLFFPGCQLGASAPDTVQKTYEWLTETLDGGVAFMHGCCGVMAKWAGEEELYEKTQNALKEAWEALGKPQIITACPTCHKTLLESIDGEIKDIWHILLEKGVPAIEKPLPLTMHDACGARYMDDTREAVRAILKNLGCEVHEPSYTQDRTPCCGYGGLVQFSNTEVAKELTEFCIRDIDETRLTYCMGCRDRFSKAGARTVHLLELIFEGEKEDRKAPGYSLRQDNREWLKRRMLSERWKETQQEVIRLKLTYDDDLGELLEERLILEEDVRKVITDSLESDCFIEEKKTGLRIAHKQIGNVTYWVYFTTEDEGYRVRRAYSHRMEIL
;
A
#
# COMPACT_ATOMS: atom_id res chain seq x y z
N MET A 1 -18.65 5.75 11.18
CA MET A 1 -18.91 6.39 9.87
C MET A 1 -18.52 5.37 8.82
N ASP A 2 -19.41 5.02 7.89
CA ASP A 2 -19.12 4.03 6.84
C ASP A 2 -18.37 4.75 5.71
N ILE A 3 -17.03 4.70 5.74
CA ILE A 3 -16.08 5.48 4.90
C ILE A 3 -16.05 4.98 3.43
N LEU A 4 -16.94 4.05 3.06
CA LEU A 4 -16.94 3.39 1.76
C LEU A 4 -18.29 3.54 1.05
N ASN A 5 -18.85 4.76 1.08
CA ASN A 5 -19.82 5.16 0.07
C ASN A 5 -19.10 5.64 -1.21
N LYS A 6 -19.86 5.83 -2.31
CA LYS A 6 -19.29 6.15 -3.62
C LYS A 6 -18.54 7.50 -3.63
N ASP A 7 -19.05 8.50 -2.91
CA ASP A 7 -18.47 9.84 -2.92
C ASP A 7 -17.17 9.89 -2.12
N GLU A 8 -17.13 9.24 -0.96
CA GLU A 8 -15.93 9.09 -0.14
C GLU A 8 -14.85 8.26 -0.86
N LEU A 9 -15.25 7.19 -1.56
CA LEU A 9 -14.33 6.43 -2.40
C LEU A 9 -13.64 7.32 -3.44
N LEU A 10 -14.42 8.14 -4.16
CA LEU A 10 -13.87 9.05 -5.16
C LEU A 10 -12.90 10.06 -4.55
N GLN A 11 -13.24 10.62 -3.37
CA GLN A 11 -12.33 11.51 -2.64
C GLN A 11 -11.01 10.83 -2.26
N MET A 12 -11.06 9.59 -1.79
CA MET A 12 -9.84 8.82 -1.47
C MET A 12 -9.05 8.43 -2.71
N GLU A 13 -9.72 8.08 -3.81
CA GLU A 13 -9.09 7.77 -5.10
C GLU A 13 -8.31 8.97 -5.66
N ASP A 14 -8.83 10.18 -5.48
CA ASP A 14 -8.23 11.43 -5.97
C ASP A 14 -6.92 11.79 -5.23
N LEU A 15 -6.72 11.30 -4.01
CA LEU A 15 -5.43 11.45 -3.30
C LEU A 15 -4.30 10.65 -3.96
N CYS A 16 -4.61 9.56 -4.66
CA CYS A 16 -3.61 8.72 -5.29
C CYS A 16 -3.19 9.26 -6.67
N ILE A 17 -1.95 9.71 -6.75
CA ILE A 17 -1.36 10.31 -7.96
C ILE A 17 -0.59 9.33 -8.83
N GLN A 18 -0.67 8.02 -8.60
CA GLN A 18 0.09 7.02 -9.38
C GLN A 18 -0.28 7.05 -10.88
N GLU A 19 -1.56 7.29 -11.19
CA GLU A 19 -2.08 7.37 -12.57
C GLU A 19 -1.78 8.72 -13.25
N GLN A 20 -1.12 9.67 -12.56
CA GLN A 20 -0.73 10.95 -13.15
C GLN A 20 0.45 10.77 -14.10
N PRO A 21 0.49 11.50 -15.24
CA PRO A 21 1.54 11.31 -16.24
C PRO A 21 2.90 11.74 -15.67
N PRO A 22 4.01 11.08 -16.07
CA PRO A 22 5.35 11.62 -15.83
C PRO A 22 5.51 13.05 -16.36
N ALA A 23 6.34 13.86 -15.71
CA ALA A 23 6.53 15.27 -16.10
C ALA A 23 6.96 15.44 -17.57
N ALA A 24 7.85 14.56 -18.06
CA ALA A 24 8.25 14.52 -19.47
C ALA A 24 7.09 14.24 -20.44
N MET A 25 6.17 13.35 -20.07
CA MET A 25 4.97 13.05 -20.86
C MET A 25 3.96 14.22 -20.80
N ALA A 26 3.76 14.80 -19.63
CA ALA A 26 2.85 15.94 -19.43
C ALA A 26 3.29 17.16 -20.24
N ALA A 27 4.59 17.46 -20.25
CA ALA A 27 5.16 18.59 -21.00
C ALA A 27 5.08 18.40 -22.52
N CYS A 28 5.07 17.14 -23.01
CA CYS A 28 4.98 16.86 -24.43
C CYS A 28 3.57 17.22 -24.98
N PRO A 29 3.45 18.10 -25.99
CA PRO A 29 2.16 18.44 -26.57
C PRO A 29 1.39 17.25 -27.16
N LEU A 30 2.11 16.19 -27.55
CA LEU A 30 1.54 14.94 -28.04
C LEU A 30 1.26 13.93 -26.92
N ARG A 31 1.78 14.14 -25.69
CA ARG A 31 1.74 13.20 -24.57
C ARG A 31 2.28 11.81 -24.95
N VAL A 32 3.48 11.79 -25.56
CA VAL A 32 4.19 10.54 -25.85
C VAL A 32 4.45 9.79 -24.55
N GLU A 33 4.14 8.49 -24.53
CA GLU A 33 4.32 7.56 -23.40
C GLU A 33 5.81 7.25 -23.19
N CYS A 34 6.58 8.27 -22.83
CA CYS A 34 8.04 8.24 -22.77
C CYS A 34 8.58 7.18 -21.81
N ARG A 35 7.88 6.94 -20.70
CA ARG A 35 8.21 5.91 -19.72
C ARG A 35 8.16 4.52 -20.35
N THR A 36 7.03 4.16 -20.97
CA THR A 36 6.84 2.85 -21.61
C THR A 36 7.82 2.66 -22.77
N LEU A 37 8.10 3.71 -23.54
CA LEU A 37 9.10 3.69 -24.60
C LEU A 37 10.50 3.37 -24.04
N CYS A 38 10.93 4.07 -22.98
CA CYS A 38 12.22 3.79 -22.33
C CYS A 38 12.29 2.37 -21.74
N MET A 39 11.24 1.88 -21.08
CA MET A 39 11.25 0.52 -20.51
C MET A 39 11.35 -0.55 -21.60
N ALA A 40 10.61 -0.41 -22.71
CA ALA A 40 10.73 -1.32 -23.85
C ALA A 40 12.14 -1.31 -24.45
N MET A 41 12.74 -0.13 -24.64
CA MET A 41 14.10 -0.02 -25.17
C MET A 41 15.16 -0.54 -24.21
N LYS A 42 15.00 -0.33 -22.91
CA LYS A 42 15.88 -0.90 -21.88
C LYS A 42 15.93 -2.44 -22.00
N ASP A 43 14.80 -3.06 -22.33
CA ASP A 43 14.70 -4.50 -22.55
C ASP A 43 15.12 -4.93 -23.98
N GLY A 44 15.58 -3.99 -24.82
CA GLY A 44 15.99 -4.23 -26.21
C GLY A 44 14.84 -4.38 -27.21
N ASP A 45 13.59 -4.13 -26.79
CA ASP A 45 12.39 -4.27 -27.62
C ASP A 45 12.06 -2.98 -28.37
N PHE A 46 12.78 -2.75 -29.47
CA PHE A 46 12.56 -1.62 -30.36
C PHE A 46 11.22 -1.68 -31.11
N ASP A 47 10.66 -2.88 -31.30
CA ASP A 47 9.36 -3.07 -31.98
C ASP A 47 8.23 -2.51 -31.10
N VAL A 48 8.24 -2.83 -29.80
CA VAL A 48 7.31 -2.24 -28.83
C VAL A 48 7.57 -0.75 -28.68
N ALA A 49 8.82 -0.30 -28.61
CA ALA A 49 9.13 1.13 -28.53
C ALA A 49 8.58 1.92 -29.74
N ARG A 50 8.72 1.40 -30.95
CA ARG A 50 8.14 1.98 -32.17
C ARG A 50 6.62 1.98 -32.11
N ALA A 51 6.00 0.89 -31.68
CA ALA A 51 4.55 0.80 -31.55
C ALA A 51 4.01 1.85 -30.54
N VAL A 52 4.69 2.03 -29.41
CA VAL A 52 4.35 3.05 -28.40
C VAL A 52 4.46 4.46 -28.99
N TYR A 53 5.54 4.77 -29.70
CA TYR A 53 5.76 6.08 -30.31
C TYR A 53 4.72 6.41 -31.39
N THR A 54 4.55 5.50 -32.35
CA THR A 54 3.67 5.67 -33.52
C THR A 54 2.17 5.59 -33.18
N LYS A 55 1.81 5.06 -32.01
CA LYS A 55 0.44 5.15 -31.47
C LYS A 55 0.01 6.60 -31.27
N THR A 56 0.94 7.47 -30.91
CA THR A 56 0.65 8.85 -30.51
C THR A 56 1.16 9.88 -31.52
N VAL A 57 2.29 9.64 -32.18
CA VAL A 57 2.89 10.59 -33.13
C VAL A 57 2.42 10.31 -34.56
N THR A 58 1.84 11.33 -35.21
CA THR A 58 1.27 11.19 -36.56
C THR A 58 2.31 11.31 -37.68
N LEU A 59 3.33 12.16 -37.49
CA LEU A 59 4.48 12.32 -38.40
C LEU A 59 5.76 11.84 -37.69
N PRO A 60 5.86 10.53 -37.37
CA PRO A 60 6.91 10.01 -36.51
C PRO A 60 8.30 10.12 -37.12
N HIS A 61 8.44 10.04 -38.45
CA HIS A 61 9.75 10.11 -39.09
C HIS A 61 10.31 11.54 -39.06
N SER A 62 9.50 12.55 -39.39
CA SER A 62 9.93 13.95 -39.35
C SER A 62 10.18 14.42 -37.91
N LEU A 63 9.30 14.04 -36.97
CA LEU A 63 9.40 14.51 -35.60
C LEU A 63 10.64 13.98 -34.88
N SER A 64 11.04 12.73 -35.12
CA SER A 64 12.23 12.15 -34.47
C SER A 64 13.53 12.85 -34.85
N TYR A 65 13.58 13.61 -35.95
CA TYR A 65 14.72 14.45 -36.32
C TYR A 65 14.61 15.88 -35.77
N LEU A 66 13.41 16.47 -35.87
CA LEU A 66 13.22 17.91 -35.69
C LEU A 66 12.68 18.34 -34.32
N CYS A 67 12.33 17.39 -33.44
CA CYS A 67 11.77 17.70 -32.13
C CYS A 67 12.72 18.62 -31.31
N ARG A 68 12.15 19.64 -30.66
CA ARG A 68 12.85 20.55 -29.73
C ARG A 68 12.83 20.08 -28.27
N MET A 69 12.40 18.84 -28.03
CA MET A 69 12.54 18.14 -26.75
C MET A 69 11.92 18.85 -25.53
N PRO A 70 10.66 19.32 -25.56
CA PRO A 70 10.02 19.90 -24.37
C PRO A 70 9.96 18.94 -23.18
N CYS A 71 9.98 17.63 -23.45
CA CYS A 71 10.06 16.57 -22.44
C CYS A 71 11.37 16.56 -21.65
N GLN A 72 12.49 17.03 -22.22
CA GLN A 72 13.78 17.11 -21.52
C GLN A 72 13.77 18.20 -20.46
N GLU A 73 13.15 19.35 -20.75
CA GLU A 73 13.07 20.46 -19.81
C GLU A 73 12.27 20.10 -18.55
N ALA A 74 11.29 19.21 -18.69
CA ALA A 74 10.47 18.71 -17.58
C ALA A 74 11.00 17.41 -16.95
N CYS A 75 12.11 16.84 -17.45
CA CYS A 75 12.61 15.56 -16.96
C CYS A 75 13.14 15.68 -15.52
N LEU A 76 12.56 14.92 -14.59
CA LEU A 76 12.99 14.94 -13.17
C LEU A 76 14.44 14.49 -12.95
N ARG A 77 15.03 13.81 -13.94
CA ARG A 77 16.43 13.36 -13.92
C ARG A 77 17.44 14.47 -14.28
N LYS A 78 16.99 15.68 -14.64
CA LYS A 78 17.86 16.78 -15.09
C LYS A 78 19.02 17.03 -14.11
N ASP A 79 18.76 16.93 -12.81
CA ASP A 79 19.74 17.13 -11.74
C ASP A 79 20.57 15.88 -11.39
N LEU A 80 20.30 14.74 -12.02
CA LEU A 80 20.98 13.44 -11.79
C LEU A 80 21.94 13.08 -12.94
N GLY A 81 22.68 14.07 -13.43
CA GLY A 81 23.56 13.92 -14.60
C GLY A 81 22.83 14.14 -15.93
N GLY A 82 21.76 14.94 -15.95
CA GLY A 82 21.08 15.33 -17.19
C GLY A 82 19.84 14.51 -17.51
N ALA A 83 18.97 15.11 -18.33
CA ALA A 83 17.71 14.54 -18.78
C ALA A 83 17.93 13.28 -19.65
N ILE A 84 16.82 12.59 -19.95
CA ILE A 84 16.82 11.52 -20.93
C ILE A 84 16.85 12.11 -22.34
N GLU A 85 17.72 11.61 -23.20
CA GLU A 85 17.86 11.99 -24.61
C GLU A 85 16.72 11.47 -25.49
N MET A 86 15.50 11.92 -25.18
CA MET A 86 14.26 11.34 -25.71
C MET A 86 14.18 11.38 -27.23
N ARG A 87 14.62 12.46 -27.88
CA ARG A 87 14.58 12.53 -29.36
C ARG A 87 15.43 11.44 -30.02
N GLY A 88 16.62 11.18 -29.49
CA GLY A 88 17.48 10.12 -30.01
C GLY A 88 16.88 8.73 -29.76
N LEU A 89 16.20 8.53 -28.62
CA LEU A 89 15.42 7.31 -28.38
C LEU A 89 14.24 7.18 -29.35
N GLU A 90 13.47 8.23 -29.59
CA GLU A 90 12.37 8.25 -30.58
C GLU A 90 12.88 7.91 -31.99
N TRP A 91 14.04 8.47 -32.37
CA TRP A 91 14.71 8.14 -33.63
C TRP A 91 15.14 6.67 -33.69
N ALA A 92 15.77 6.16 -32.64
CA ALA A 92 16.18 4.76 -32.55
C ALA A 92 14.98 3.81 -32.65
N ALA A 93 13.83 4.19 -32.10
CA ALA A 93 12.58 3.43 -32.21
C ALA A 93 12.18 3.27 -33.68
N MET A 94 12.22 4.37 -34.44
CA MET A 94 11.85 4.39 -35.85
C MET A 94 12.87 3.69 -36.74
N GLN A 95 14.15 3.78 -36.39
CA GLN A 95 15.25 3.19 -37.15
C GLN A 95 15.35 1.67 -36.96
N TYR A 96 15.22 1.19 -35.73
CA TYR A 96 15.50 -0.21 -35.38
C TYR A 96 14.24 -1.05 -35.14
N GLY A 97 13.12 -0.42 -34.80
CA GLY A 97 11.84 -1.11 -34.60
C GLY A 97 11.18 -1.43 -35.93
N LYS A 98 10.61 -2.62 -36.05
CA LYS A 98 9.83 -3.05 -37.21
C LYS A 98 8.42 -2.46 -37.16
N ALA A 99 7.96 -1.93 -38.29
CA ALA A 99 6.57 -1.52 -38.40
C ALA A 99 5.65 -2.74 -38.29
N MET A 100 4.75 -2.74 -37.31
CA MET A 100 3.70 -3.75 -37.26
C MET A 100 2.67 -3.49 -38.38
N PRO A 101 2.26 -4.51 -39.13
CA PRO A 101 1.25 -4.34 -40.17
C PRO A 101 -0.08 -3.91 -39.55
N SER A 102 -0.49 -2.68 -39.84
CA SER A 102 -1.83 -2.18 -39.51
C SER A 102 -2.86 -2.93 -40.36
N ARG A 103 -3.68 -3.79 -39.73
CA ARG A 103 -4.91 -4.29 -40.36
C ARG A 103 -5.89 -3.11 -40.46
N LEU A 104 -5.83 -2.37 -41.56
CA LEU A 104 -6.80 -1.32 -41.88
C LEU A 104 -8.18 -1.96 -42.07
N LEU A 105 -8.95 -2.05 -40.98
CA LEU A 105 -10.39 -2.23 -41.08
C LEU A 105 -10.93 -0.92 -41.64
N ARG A 106 -11.16 -0.89 -42.96
CA ARG A 106 -11.81 0.23 -43.66
C ARG A 106 -13.17 0.48 -42.98
N ARG A 107 -13.21 1.49 -42.11
CA ARG A 107 -14.44 1.94 -41.47
C ARG A 107 -15.36 2.51 -42.54
N LYS A 108 -16.69 2.38 -42.32
CA LYS A 108 -17.66 3.06 -43.19
C LYS A 108 -17.38 4.56 -43.14
N LYS A 109 -17.28 5.18 -44.31
CA LYS A 109 -16.98 6.60 -44.44
C LYS A 109 -18.00 7.44 -43.65
N SER A 110 -17.52 8.29 -42.74
CA SER A 110 -18.34 9.10 -41.83
C SER A 110 -18.63 10.52 -42.31
N GLY A 111 -17.94 10.97 -43.36
CA GLY A 111 -18.08 12.29 -43.98
C GLY A 111 -16.98 12.57 -45.01
N LYS A 112 -17.03 13.75 -45.65
CA LYS A 112 -15.99 14.30 -46.53
C LYS A 112 -15.34 15.52 -45.87
N ALA A 113 -14.02 15.59 -45.85
CA ALA A 113 -13.28 16.74 -45.34
C ALA A 113 -12.24 17.22 -46.38
N ALA A 114 -12.12 18.54 -46.54
CA ALA A 114 -11.04 19.15 -47.32
C ALA A 114 -9.94 19.65 -46.41
N VAL A 115 -8.68 19.48 -46.81
CA VAL A 115 -7.51 20.05 -46.13
C VAL A 115 -6.77 20.93 -47.13
N ILE A 116 -6.57 22.20 -46.83
CA ILE A 116 -5.91 23.16 -47.73
C ILE A 116 -4.51 23.44 -47.18
N GLY A 117 -3.48 22.91 -47.83
CA GLY A 117 -2.07 23.00 -47.45
C GLY A 117 -1.50 21.67 -46.95
N SER A 118 -0.35 21.26 -47.47
CA SER A 118 0.36 20.02 -47.14
C SER A 118 1.48 20.19 -46.10
N GLY A 119 1.49 21.30 -45.37
CA GLY A 119 2.39 21.48 -44.23
C GLY A 119 2.13 20.45 -43.11
N PRO A 120 2.98 20.40 -42.08
CA PRO A 120 2.88 19.41 -41.01
C PRO A 120 1.53 19.40 -40.28
N PHE A 121 0.89 20.58 -40.13
CA PHE A 121 -0.47 20.69 -39.58
C PHE A 121 -1.50 20.00 -40.47
N GLY A 122 -1.47 20.30 -41.77
CA GLY A 122 -2.39 19.76 -42.77
C GLY A 122 -2.23 18.26 -42.98
N LEU A 123 -0.99 17.77 -43.17
CA LEU A 123 -0.72 16.34 -43.26
C LEU A 123 -1.19 15.58 -42.02
N THR A 124 -0.92 16.12 -40.82
CA THR A 124 -1.42 15.53 -39.58
C THR A 124 -2.94 15.48 -39.54
N ALA A 125 -3.62 16.59 -39.85
CA ALA A 125 -5.07 16.66 -39.86
C ALA A 125 -5.66 15.65 -40.87
N ALA A 126 -5.08 15.54 -42.07
CA ALA A 126 -5.52 14.62 -43.10
C ALA A 126 -5.40 13.14 -42.68
N ILE A 127 -4.25 12.76 -42.11
CA ILE A 127 -4.01 11.39 -41.61
C ILE A 127 -5.00 11.05 -40.49
N GLU A 128 -5.16 11.93 -39.50
CA GLU A 128 -6.04 11.66 -38.35
C GLU A 128 -7.52 11.65 -38.73
N LEU A 129 -7.95 12.51 -39.66
CA LEU A 129 -9.29 12.48 -40.24
C LEU A 129 -9.55 11.18 -41.00
N SER A 130 -8.59 10.72 -41.80
CA SER A 130 -8.73 9.44 -42.48
C SER A 130 -8.83 8.26 -41.49
N LYS A 131 -8.00 8.22 -40.44
CA LYS A 131 -8.10 7.23 -39.34
C LYS A 131 -9.47 7.25 -38.65
N LYS A 132 -10.10 8.41 -38.57
CA LYS A 132 -11.46 8.60 -38.02
C LYS A 132 -12.58 8.20 -38.98
N GLY A 133 -12.26 7.92 -40.25
CA GLY A 133 -13.20 7.42 -41.26
C GLY A 133 -13.67 8.46 -42.28
N PHE A 134 -13.01 9.62 -42.38
CA PHE A 134 -13.36 10.63 -43.38
C PHE A 134 -12.80 10.29 -44.76
N SER A 135 -13.50 10.70 -45.83
CA SER A 135 -12.87 10.86 -47.15
C SER A 135 -12.16 12.19 -47.15
N VAL A 136 -10.84 12.18 -47.29
CA VAL A 136 -10.03 13.38 -47.17
C VAL A 136 -9.42 13.74 -48.52
N SER A 137 -9.68 14.95 -48.99
CA SER A 137 -9.01 15.55 -50.14
C SER A 137 -8.09 16.67 -49.65
N LEU A 138 -6.80 16.55 -49.91
CA LEU A 138 -5.77 17.53 -49.55
C LEU A 138 -5.37 18.31 -50.80
N PHE A 139 -5.50 19.63 -50.74
CA PHE A 139 -5.15 20.57 -51.79
C PHE A 139 -3.83 21.27 -51.46
N GLU A 140 -2.88 21.27 -52.39
CA GLU A 140 -1.57 21.89 -52.27
C GLU A 140 -1.30 22.79 -53.48
N ALA A 141 -0.85 24.01 -53.21
CA ALA A 141 -0.55 25.01 -54.23
C ALA A 141 0.72 24.67 -55.00
N ASP A 142 1.70 24.04 -54.33
CA ASP A 142 2.96 23.61 -54.94
C ASP A 142 2.84 22.23 -55.61
N ASN A 143 3.89 21.85 -56.35
CA ASN A 143 4.01 20.53 -56.98
C ASN A 143 4.61 19.44 -56.06
N LYS A 144 4.93 19.79 -54.81
CA LYS A 144 5.51 18.90 -53.80
C LYS A 144 4.75 19.01 -52.48
N LEU A 145 4.58 17.89 -51.80
CA LEU A 145 3.97 17.82 -50.47
C LEU A 145 5.02 18.10 -49.37
N GLY A 146 4.56 18.62 -48.23
CA GLY A 146 5.36 18.76 -47.01
C GLY A 146 5.48 20.20 -46.49
N GLY A 147 5.12 21.19 -47.32
CA GLY A 147 5.11 22.61 -46.95
C GLY A 147 6.40 23.06 -46.28
N SER A 148 6.32 23.51 -45.02
CA SER A 148 7.50 23.98 -44.27
C SER A 148 8.57 22.89 -44.03
N LEU A 149 8.22 21.60 -44.05
CA LEU A 149 9.18 20.51 -43.85
C LEU A 149 10.17 20.37 -45.01
N LEU A 150 9.80 20.80 -46.23
CA LEU A 150 10.69 20.80 -47.40
C LEU A 150 11.90 21.74 -47.23
N ARG A 151 11.84 22.68 -46.27
CA ARG A 151 12.89 23.65 -45.97
C ARG A 151 13.59 23.39 -44.64
N ALA A 152 13.22 22.32 -43.93
CA ALA A 152 13.82 21.94 -42.66
C ALA A 152 15.09 21.10 -42.87
N ASP A 153 15.93 21.01 -41.85
CA ASP A 153 17.09 20.10 -41.81
C ASP A 153 16.61 18.66 -41.55
N LEU A 154 15.97 18.06 -42.56
CA LEU A 154 15.30 16.76 -42.51
C LEU A 154 15.68 15.95 -43.77
N PRO A 155 16.09 14.68 -43.63
CA PRO A 155 16.30 13.82 -44.79
C PRO A 155 15.03 13.67 -45.63
N GLU A 156 15.16 13.70 -46.95
CA GLU A 156 14.03 13.60 -47.88
C GLU A 156 13.24 12.31 -47.64
N GLU A 157 13.93 11.20 -47.36
CA GLU A 157 13.34 9.89 -47.09
C GLU A 157 12.46 9.88 -45.83
N ALA A 158 12.79 10.71 -44.82
CA ALA A 158 11.99 10.81 -43.60
C ALA A 158 10.66 11.53 -43.85
N LEU A 159 10.68 12.60 -44.66
CA LEU A 159 9.47 13.30 -45.08
C LEU A 159 8.62 12.41 -45.99
N GLU A 160 9.24 11.72 -46.96
CA GLU A 160 8.56 10.78 -47.85
C GLU A 160 7.88 9.65 -47.07
N ALA A 161 8.53 9.10 -46.04
CA ALA A 161 7.95 8.07 -45.19
C ALA A 161 6.68 8.56 -44.47
N ASP A 162 6.68 9.80 -43.95
CA ASP A 162 5.50 10.38 -43.32
C ASP A 162 4.37 10.68 -44.33
N ILE A 163 4.71 11.13 -45.54
CA ILE A 163 3.74 11.33 -46.63
C ILE A 163 3.14 9.98 -47.05
N GLN A 164 3.96 8.92 -47.11
CA GLN A 164 3.50 7.57 -47.43
C GLN A 164 2.46 7.08 -46.41
N LEU A 165 2.55 7.47 -45.14
CA LEU A 165 1.49 7.18 -44.17
C LEU A 165 0.15 7.79 -44.58
N ALA A 166 0.12 9.01 -45.12
CA ALA A 166 -1.10 9.63 -45.62
C ALA A 166 -1.65 8.92 -46.87
N VAL A 167 -0.76 8.50 -47.78
CA VAL A 167 -1.11 7.68 -48.96
C VAL A 167 -1.73 6.34 -48.52
N ASP A 168 -1.12 5.66 -47.55
CA ASP A 168 -1.59 4.37 -47.04
C ASP A 168 -2.95 4.48 -46.33
N GLN A 169 -3.25 5.65 -45.76
CA GLN A 169 -4.57 5.99 -45.22
C GLN A 169 -5.57 6.40 -46.32
N GLY A 170 -5.17 6.47 -47.58
CA GLY A 170 -6.06 6.80 -48.70
C GLY A 170 -6.48 8.27 -48.76
N VAL A 171 -5.61 9.18 -48.31
CA VAL A 171 -5.77 10.62 -48.55
C VAL A 171 -5.61 10.90 -50.06
N GLU A 172 -6.53 11.65 -50.64
CA GLU A 172 -6.46 12.08 -52.04
C GLU A 172 -5.70 13.41 -52.13
N PHE A 173 -4.71 13.50 -53.01
CA PHE A 173 -3.85 14.69 -53.14
C PHE A 173 -4.12 15.43 -54.45
N HIS A 174 -4.31 16.74 -54.35
CA HIS A 174 -4.52 17.68 -55.45
C HIS A 174 -3.39 18.70 -55.46
N LEU A 175 -2.41 18.51 -56.35
CA LEU A 175 -1.20 19.36 -56.44
C LEU A 175 -1.36 20.45 -57.51
N ASN A 176 -0.65 21.57 -57.36
CA ASN A 176 -0.78 22.75 -58.22
C ASN A 176 -2.19 23.36 -58.20
N GLU A 177 -2.93 23.19 -57.10
CA GLU A 177 -4.27 23.73 -56.90
C GLU A 177 -4.25 24.75 -55.76
N THR A 178 -4.34 26.04 -56.12
CA THR A 178 -4.43 27.13 -55.14
C THR A 178 -5.90 27.38 -54.79
N ILE A 179 -6.25 27.22 -53.51
CA ILE A 179 -7.57 27.54 -52.96
C ILE A 179 -7.45 28.81 -52.10
N GLU A 180 -7.88 29.96 -52.62
CA GLU A 180 -7.83 31.24 -51.90
C GLU A 180 -8.97 31.36 -50.87
N ASN A 181 -10.17 30.88 -51.22
CA ASN A 181 -11.32 30.86 -50.33
C ASN A 181 -11.81 29.42 -50.12
N PRO A 182 -12.02 28.96 -48.88
CA PRO A 182 -12.62 27.65 -48.60
C PRO A 182 -13.96 27.40 -49.30
N LYS A 183 -14.67 28.45 -49.75
CA LYS A 183 -15.91 28.34 -50.53
C LYS A 183 -15.70 27.94 -51.99
N ASP A 184 -14.49 28.07 -52.52
CA ASP A 184 -14.16 27.81 -53.92
C ASP A 184 -13.75 26.34 -54.17
N LEU A 185 -13.96 25.47 -53.18
CA LEU A 185 -13.66 24.04 -53.29
C LEU A 185 -14.53 23.38 -54.40
N PRO A 186 -13.95 22.46 -55.19
CA PRO A 186 -14.62 21.88 -56.36
C PRO A 186 -15.77 20.94 -56.00
N ASP A 187 -15.75 20.40 -54.77
CA ASP A 187 -16.74 19.48 -54.24
C ASP A 187 -17.34 20.02 -52.93
N PRO A 188 -18.58 19.62 -52.57
CA PRO A 188 -19.11 19.89 -51.24
C PRO A 188 -18.42 19.01 -50.19
N PHE A 189 -17.90 19.64 -49.14
CA PHE A 189 -17.29 19.01 -47.97
C PHE A 189 -18.08 19.31 -46.70
N ASP A 190 -18.11 18.37 -45.76
CA ASP A 190 -18.79 18.55 -44.46
C ASP A 190 -18.01 19.46 -43.53
N ALA A 191 -16.68 19.56 -43.71
CA ALA A 191 -15.79 20.46 -43.00
C ALA A 191 -14.52 20.76 -43.81
N VAL A 192 -13.88 21.89 -43.53
CA VAL A 192 -12.62 22.32 -44.16
C VAL A 192 -11.58 22.61 -43.09
N VAL A 193 -10.35 22.12 -43.29
CA VAL A 193 -9.18 22.47 -42.48
C VAL A 193 -8.26 23.36 -43.31
N LEU A 194 -8.10 24.62 -42.90
CA LEU A 194 -7.17 25.57 -43.50
C LEU A 194 -5.81 25.46 -42.81
N ALA A 195 -4.79 25.03 -43.56
CA ALA A 195 -3.44 24.70 -43.13
C ALA A 195 -2.36 25.48 -43.89
N THR A 196 -2.64 26.73 -44.28
CA THR A 196 -1.79 27.58 -45.13
C THR A 196 -0.64 28.26 -44.38
N GLY A 197 -0.44 27.94 -43.10
CA GLY A 197 0.67 28.45 -42.28
C GLY A 197 0.28 29.60 -41.35
N GLU A 198 -0.83 30.29 -41.61
CA GLU A 198 -1.40 31.33 -40.75
C GLU A 198 -2.75 30.91 -40.18
N ILE A 199 -3.08 31.42 -38.99
CA ILE A 199 -4.38 31.18 -38.34
C ILE A 199 -5.36 32.30 -38.69
N ILE A 200 -6.60 31.96 -39.02
CA ILE A 200 -7.65 32.96 -39.27
C ILE A 200 -7.91 33.76 -37.97
N PRO A 201 -7.92 35.10 -38.00
CA PRO A 201 -8.26 35.91 -36.83
C PRO A 201 -9.64 35.55 -36.25
N GLY A 202 -9.72 35.44 -34.92
CA GLY A 202 -10.94 35.03 -34.22
C GLY A 202 -11.17 33.52 -34.18
N THR A 203 -10.23 32.70 -34.64
CA THR A 203 -10.25 31.26 -34.43
C THR A 203 -10.15 30.92 -32.94
N ASP A 204 -11.03 30.04 -32.47
CA ASP A 204 -11.02 29.58 -31.09
C ASP A 204 -9.76 28.73 -30.82
N PRO A 205 -8.94 29.08 -29.82
CA PRO A 205 -7.63 28.43 -29.62
C PRO A 205 -7.74 26.96 -29.17
N PHE A 206 -8.88 26.56 -28.63
CA PHE A 206 -9.09 25.21 -28.12
C PHE A 206 -9.60 24.25 -29.21
N THR A 207 -10.70 24.64 -29.84
CA THR A 207 -11.38 23.87 -30.88
C THR A 207 -10.77 24.07 -32.26
N LEU A 208 -10.01 25.15 -32.47
CA LEU A 208 -9.50 25.59 -33.77
C LEU A 208 -10.60 25.91 -34.79
N GLN A 209 -11.84 26.10 -34.34
CA GLN A 209 -12.93 26.53 -35.21
C GLN A 209 -12.79 28.04 -35.50
N SER A 210 -12.79 28.40 -36.78
CA SER A 210 -12.76 29.79 -37.20
C SER A 210 -14.15 30.45 -37.06
N PRO A 211 -14.28 31.78 -37.24
CA PRO A 211 -15.58 32.43 -37.33
C PRO A 211 -16.46 31.96 -38.50
N VAL A 212 -15.88 31.24 -39.47
CA VAL A 212 -16.61 30.63 -40.59
C VAL A 212 -17.05 29.23 -40.18
N ASP A 213 -18.36 28.98 -40.22
CA ASP A 213 -18.95 27.70 -39.83
C ASP A 213 -18.39 26.53 -40.68
N GLY A 214 -18.09 25.41 -40.02
CA GLY A 214 -17.44 24.25 -40.64
C GLY A 214 -15.97 24.42 -41.07
N VAL A 215 -15.34 25.58 -40.83
CA VAL A 215 -13.94 25.84 -41.17
C VAL A 215 -13.07 25.87 -39.91
N PHE A 216 -12.03 25.05 -39.91
CA PHE A 216 -11.03 24.92 -38.84
C PHE A 216 -9.69 25.42 -39.33
N SER A 217 -8.97 26.21 -38.52
CA SER A 217 -7.73 26.86 -38.95
C SER A 217 -6.62 26.68 -37.94
N GLY A 218 -5.41 26.44 -38.41
CA GLY A 218 -4.21 26.41 -37.56
C GLY A 218 -2.96 26.79 -38.33
N GLY A 219 -2.07 27.51 -37.63
CA GLY A 219 -0.82 28.02 -38.17
C GLY A 219 -0.04 28.78 -37.09
N GLY A 220 1.22 29.09 -37.36
CA GLY A 220 2.06 29.92 -36.47
C GLY A 220 2.50 29.30 -35.14
N TYR A 221 2.68 27.98 -35.07
CA TYR A 221 3.19 27.30 -33.86
C TYR A 221 4.73 27.35 -33.77
N ASP A 222 5.26 27.37 -32.54
CA ASP A 222 6.71 27.54 -32.29
C ASP A 222 7.53 26.30 -32.59
N SER A 223 6.90 25.11 -32.61
CA SER A 223 7.57 23.83 -32.80
C SER A 223 6.77 22.84 -33.62
N LEU A 224 7.48 21.87 -34.23
CA LEU A 224 6.84 20.79 -35.00
C LEU A 224 5.91 19.94 -34.12
N VAL A 225 6.30 19.63 -32.88
CA VAL A 225 5.49 18.83 -31.95
C VAL A 225 4.15 19.51 -31.62
N GLU A 226 4.15 20.82 -31.44
CA GLU A 226 2.92 21.60 -31.24
C GLU A 226 2.07 21.66 -32.50
N THR A 227 2.73 21.80 -33.65
CA THR A 227 2.05 21.82 -34.95
C THR A 227 1.30 20.51 -35.22
N ILE A 228 1.95 19.38 -34.96
CA ILE A 228 1.32 18.04 -35.04
C ILE A 228 0.19 17.96 -34.00
N ALA A 229 0.44 18.33 -32.74
CA ALA A 229 -0.59 18.27 -31.71
C ALA A 229 -1.84 19.09 -32.07
N ALA A 230 -1.64 20.27 -32.65
CA ALA A 230 -2.73 21.12 -33.14
C ALA A 230 -3.46 20.49 -34.33
N GLY A 231 -2.75 19.88 -35.28
CA GLY A 231 -3.36 19.13 -36.39
C GLY A 231 -4.25 17.99 -35.89
N LYS A 232 -3.81 17.25 -34.85
CA LYS A 232 -4.64 16.23 -34.19
C LYS A 232 -5.87 16.84 -33.53
N ARG A 233 -5.73 18.00 -32.86
CA ARG A 233 -6.88 18.72 -32.27
C ARG A 233 -7.88 19.15 -33.33
N ALA A 234 -7.43 19.70 -34.46
CA ALA A 234 -8.30 20.11 -35.57
C ALA A 234 -9.08 18.92 -36.12
N ALA A 235 -8.41 17.78 -36.37
CA ALA A 235 -9.09 16.55 -36.79
C ALA A 235 -10.13 16.06 -35.75
N ASN A 236 -9.85 16.21 -34.46
CA ASN A 236 -10.78 15.87 -33.39
C ASN A 236 -12.00 16.80 -33.33
N SER A 237 -11.78 18.09 -33.58
CA SER A 237 -12.83 19.10 -33.67
C SER A 237 -13.72 18.89 -34.88
N VAL A 238 -13.16 18.66 -36.07
CA VAL A 238 -13.92 18.31 -37.29
C VAL A 238 -14.81 17.09 -37.05
N ASP A 239 -14.27 16.02 -36.47
CA ASP A 239 -15.02 14.80 -36.19
C ASP A 239 -16.21 15.03 -35.25
N ARG A 240 -16.02 15.86 -34.22
CA ARG A 240 -17.09 16.24 -33.28
C ARG A 240 -18.14 17.14 -33.93
N TYR A 241 -17.69 18.11 -34.73
CA TYR A 241 -18.54 19.04 -35.46
C TYR A 241 -19.47 18.29 -36.42
N VAL A 242 -18.93 17.39 -37.24
CA VAL A 242 -19.71 16.59 -38.20
C VAL A 242 -20.68 15.64 -37.48
N LYS A 243 -20.28 15.08 -36.33
CA LYS A 243 -21.15 14.27 -35.47
C LYS A 243 -22.17 15.07 -34.65
N ARG A 244 -22.11 16.40 -34.66
CA ARG A 244 -22.96 17.32 -33.89
C ARG A 244 -22.95 17.02 -32.38
N VAL A 245 -21.77 16.76 -31.84
CA VAL A 245 -21.56 16.58 -30.38
C VAL A 245 -20.77 17.75 -29.80
N SER A 246 -20.71 17.86 -28.47
CA SER A 246 -19.97 18.94 -27.81
C SER A 246 -18.52 19.02 -28.28
N MET A 247 -18.11 20.23 -28.69
CA MET A 247 -16.75 20.52 -29.16
C MET A 247 -15.71 20.55 -28.03
N THR A 248 -16.15 20.74 -26.78
CA THR A 248 -15.27 20.99 -25.63
C THR A 248 -15.29 19.90 -24.56
N ALA A 249 -16.39 19.17 -24.39
CA ALA A 249 -16.54 18.22 -23.30
C ALA A 249 -15.50 17.08 -23.34
N GLY A 250 -14.82 16.85 -22.20
CA GLY A 250 -13.89 15.74 -22.00
C GLY A 250 -12.55 15.89 -22.74
N ARG A 251 -12.16 17.13 -23.08
CA ARG A 251 -10.93 17.46 -23.83
C ARG A 251 -9.94 18.29 -23.01
N GLU A 252 -10.15 18.42 -21.71
CA GLU A 252 -9.37 19.27 -20.78
C GLU A 252 -7.86 18.93 -20.85
N LYS A 253 -7.55 17.65 -21.00
CA LYS A 253 -6.18 17.11 -21.09
C LYS A 253 -5.43 17.49 -22.38
N GLU A 254 -6.10 17.95 -23.45
CA GLU A 254 -5.42 18.27 -24.71
C GLU A 254 -4.49 19.50 -24.58
N MET A 255 -4.79 20.42 -23.67
CA MET A 255 -4.00 21.64 -23.46
C MET A 255 -3.18 21.65 -22.16
N GLU A 256 -3.50 20.79 -21.20
CA GLU A 256 -2.76 20.70 -19.96
C GLU A 256 -1.32 20.17 -20.20
N ARG A 257 -0.34 20.84 -19.58
CA ARG A 257 1.10 20.53 -19.68
C ARG A 257 1.76 20.19 -18.35
N GLY A 258 1.00 20.22 -17.25
CA GLY A 258 1.48 19.92 -15.90
C GLY A 258 1.14 18.51 -15.44
N THR A 259 1.77 18.10 -14.35
CA THR A 259 1.43 16.88 -13.61
C THR A 259 1.54 17.13 -12.12
N THR A 260 0.73 16.43 -11.34
CA THR A 260 0.86 16.38 -9.87
C THR A 260 1.63 15.15 -9.41
N LEU A 261 2.20 14.36 -10.34
CA LEU A 261 2.99 13.18 -10.01
C LEU A 261 4.20 13.54 -9.16
N PHE A 262 4.31 12.91 -7.99
CA PHE A 262 5.46 12.98 -7.10
C PHE A 262 6.39 11.79 -7.33
N VAL A 263 7.69 12.05 -7.41
CA VAL A 263 8.74 11.04 -7.48
C VAL A 263 9.92 11.52 -6.63
N GLU A 264 10.28 10.74 -5.61
CA GLU A 264 11.48 10.99 -4.81
C GLU A 264 12.72 10.60 -5.62
N THR A 265 13.57 11.57 -5.94
CA THR A 265 14.73 11.40 -6.82
C THR A 265 16.03 11.09 -6.09
N SER A 266 16.09 11.29 -4.76
CA SER A 266 17.29 11.09 -3.95
C SER A 266 17.82 9.65 -3.93
N TYR A 267 17.00 8.67 -4.33
CA TYR A 267 17.39 7.25 -4.38
C TYR A 267 18.17 6.84 -5.63
N PHE A 268 18.34 7.74 -6.61
CA PHE A 268 18.90 7.40 -7.91
C PHE A 268 20.30 7.98 -8.11
N ASP A 269 21.16 7.21 -8.76
CA ASP A 269 22.52 7.64 -9.07
C ASP A 269 22.56 8.77 -10.09
N SER A 270 23.53 9.67 -9.91
CA SER A 270 23.83 10.73 -10.87
C SER A 270 24.74 10.19 -11.98
N LEU A 271 24.16 9.97 -13.18
CA LEU A 271 24.85 9.39 -14.34
C LEU A 271 24.69 10.29 -15.58
N PRO A 272 25.78 10.76 -16.20
CA PRO A 272 25.72 11.57 -17.43
C PRO A 272 25.18 10.77 -18.63
N SER A 273 24.66 11.47 -19.64
CA SER A 273 24.39 10.86 -20.95
C SER A 273 25.67 10.85 -21.76
N ASP A 274 25.92 9.77 -22.47
CA ASP A 274 26.93 9.66 -23.53
C ASP A 274 26.29 9.58 -24.94
N MET A 275 24.96 9.71 -25.02
CA MET A 275 24.21 9.40 -26.24
C MET A 275 24.19 10.58 -27.23
N GLY A 276 24.56 10.31 -28.48
CA GLY A 276 24.40 11.26 -29.59
C GLY A 276 22.95 11.34 -30.11
N PRO A 277 22.66 12.26 -31.05
CA PRO A 277 21.31 12.45 -31.61
C PRO A 277 20.83 11.28 -32.48
N PHE A 278 21.75 10.50 -33.06
CA PHE A 278 21.46 9.35 -33.93
C PHE A 278 22.21 8.12 -33.39
N PRO A 279 21.74 7.54 -32.26
CA PRO A 279 22.47 6.52 -31.53
C PRO A 279 22.40 5.16 -32.20
N ASN A 280 23.42 4.33 -32.00
CA ASN A 280 23.29 2.90 -32.26
C ASN A 280 22.37 2.20 -31.22
N GLN A 281 22.05 0.92 -31.43
CA GLN A 281 21.16 0.18 -30.52
C GLN A 281 21.70 0.11 -29.09
N GLU A 282 23.00 -0.09 -28.90
CA GLU A 282 23.61 -0.20 -27.57
C GLU A 282 23.57 1.14 -26.82
N GLU A 283 23.87 2.24 -27.52
CA GLU A 283 23.75 3.60 -26.99
C GLU A 283 22.31 3.91 -26.56
N ALA A 284 21.32 3.56 -27.40
CA ALA A 284 19.90 3.74 -27.08
C ALA A 284 19.47 2.92 -25.86
N ILE A 285 19.91 1.66 -25.73
CA ILE A 285 19.63 0.81 -24.58
C ILE A 285 20.25 1.40 -23.30
N ARG A 286 21.50 1.86 -23.35
CA ARG A 286 22.17 2.49 -22.20
C ARG A 286 21.45 3.77 -21.76
N GLU A 287 21.07 4.61 -22.72
CA GLU A 287 20.34 5.84 -22.43
C GLU A 287 18.94 5.56 -21.86
N ALA A 288 18.19 4.62 -22.45
CA ALA A 288 16.89 4.20 -21.94
C ALA A 288 16.99 3.61 -20.52
N SER A 289 18.10 2.94 -20.20
CA SER A 289 18.38 2.39 -18.87
C SER A 289 18.60 3.45 -17.79
N ARG A 290 18.94 4.70 -18.17
CA ARG A 290 19.02 5.82 -17.22
C ARG A 290 17.63 6.27 -16.75
N CYS A 291 16.55 5.92 -17.46
CA CYS A 291 15.19 6.31 -17.08
C CYS A 291 14.81 5.75 -15.69
N ILE A 292 14.40 6.64 -14.79
CA ILE A 292 14.04 6.30 -13.39
C ILE A 292 12.60 5.77 -13.23
N ASP A 293 11.95 5.41 -14.33
CA ASP A 293 10.59 4.87 -14.34
C ASP A 293 9.59 5.70 -13.51
N CYS A 294 9.51 7.01 -13.77
CA CYS A 294 8.76 7.98 -12.96
C CYS A 294 7.33 7.51 -12.64
N GLN A 295 7.09 7.13 -11.38
CA GLN A 295 5.79 6.77 -10.80
C GLN A 295 5.80 6.99 -9.29
N CYS A 296 4.66 7.34 -8.71
CA CYS A 296 4.52 7.48 -7.27
C CYS A 296 4.28 6.10 -6.63
N MET A 297 5.29 5.57 -5.95
CA MET A 297 5.23 4.26 -5.26
C MET A 297 5.72 4.32 -3.81
N GLU A 298 5.74 5.50 -3.18
CA GLU A 298 6.24 5.70 -1.80
C GLU A 298 5.58 4.78 -0.78
N CYS A 299 4.26 4.59 -0.88
CA CYS A 299 3.53 3.67 -0.02
C CYS A 299 3.95 2.19 -0.22
N ALA A 300 4.28 1.78 -1.44
CA ALA A 300 4.74 0.42 -1.72
C ALA A 300 6.21 0.22 -1.28
N LYS A 301 7.06 1.24 -1.43
CA LYS A 301 8.45 1.22 -0.94
C LYS A 301 8.52 1.09 0.59
N ALA A 302 7.54 1.65 1.30
CA ALA A 302 7.51 1.68 2.76
C ALA A 302 6.74 0.51 3.41
N CYS A 303 5.87 -0.19 2.66
CA CYS A 303 4.94 -1.18 3.21
C CYS A 303 4.99 -2.51 2.44
N ALA A 304 5.49 -3.56 3.09
CA ALA A 304 5.57 -4.91 2.52
C ALA A 304 4.19 -5.45 2.06
N PHE A 305 3.10 -5.16 2.79
CA PHE A 305 1.74 -5.53 2.36
C PHE A 305 1.36 -4.92 1.00
N ILE A 306 1.64 -3.64 0.78
CA ILE A 306 1.32 -2.98 -0.50
C ILE A 306 2.19 -3.55 -1.62
N ALA A 307 3.48 -3.81 -1.34
CA ALA A 307 4.42 -4.40 -2.28
C ALA A 307 4.04 -5.84 -2.69
N HIS A 308 3.58 -6.65 -1.74
CA HIS A 308 3.17 -8.05 -1.94
C HIS A 308 2.14 -8.20 -3.08
N TYR A 309 1.11 -7.35 -3.08
CA TYR A 309 0.02 -7.42 -4.06
C TYR A 309 0.32 -6.72 -5.40
N LYS A 310 1.50 -6.12 -5.56
CA LYS A 310 2.02 -5.58 -6.83
C LYS A 310 1.09 -4.60 -7.58
N ARG A 311 0.26 -3.86 -6.85
CA ARG A 311 -0.54 -2.73 -7.36
C ARG A 311 -0.35 -1.50 -6.46
N TYR A 312 -1.31 -0.59 -6.45
CA TYR A 312 -1.25 0.67 -5.71
C TYR A 312 -2.61 1.01 -5.07
N PRO A 313 -2.64 1.87 -4.04
CA PRO A 313 -3.83 2.08 -3.20
C PRO A 313 -5.13 2.40 -3.94
N LYS A 314 -5.11 3.20 -5.01
CA LYS A 314 -6.32 3.52 -5.80
C LYS A 314 -7.00 2.27 -6.39
N LEU A 315 -6.22 1.32 -6.91
CA LEU A 315 -6.80 0.06 -7.39
C LEU A 315 -7.31 -0.79 -6.25
N TYR A 316 -6.61 -0.84 -5.11
CA TYR A 316 -7.09 -1.56 -3.94
C TYR A 316 -8.41 -0.99 -3.42
N LEU A 317 -8.57 0.34 -3.37
CA LEU A 317 -9.84 0.98 -2.99
C LEU A 317 -10.99 0.54 -3.88
N ARG A 318 -10.79 0.53 -5.21
CA ARG A 318 -11.77 0.04 -6.20
C ARG A 318 -12.12 -1.43 -5.97
N GLU A 319 -11.11 -2.27 -5.75
CA GLU A 319 -11.30 -3.71 -5.48
C GLU A 319 -12.09 -3.94 -4.20
N ILE A 320 -11.75 -3.24 -3.12
CA ILE A 320 -12.45 -3.30 -1.84
C ILE A 320 -13.93 -2.90 -2.01
N TYR A 321 -14.18 -1.76 -2.65
CA TYR A 321 -15.54 -1.28 -2.89
C TYR A 321 -16.38 -2.27 -3.73
N ASN A 322 -15.79 -2.81 -4.79
CA ASN A 322 -16.44 -3.82 -5.63
C ASN A 322 -16.73 -5.09 -4.83
N ASN A 323 -15.78 -5.57 -4.01
CA ASN A 323 -15.94 -6.75 -3.17
C ASN A 323 -17.08 -6.60 -2.16
N LEU A 324 -17.25 -5.41 -1.57
CA LEU A 324 -18.34 -5.10 -0.63
C LEU A 324 -19.71 -5.02 -1.32
N SER A 325 -19.74 -4.60 -2.59
CA SER A 325 -20.95 -4.46 -3.41
C SER A 325 -21.49 -5.81 -3.92
N ILE A 326 -20.69 -6.88 -3.91
CA ILE A 326 -21.13 -8.22 -4.29
C ILE A 326 -22.18 -8.71 -3.28
N ALA A 327 -23.40 -8.99 -3.77
CA ALA A 327 -24.48 -9.54 -2.96
C ALA A 327 -24.41 -11.07 -2.84
N LEU A 328 -24.09 -11.76 -3.94
CA LEU A 328 -23.93 -13.21 -4.05
C LEU A 328 -22.74 -13.49 -4.98
N GLY A 329 -21.84 -14.39 -4.59
CA GLY A 329 -20.67 -14.76 -5.38
C GLY A 329 -19.38 -14.83 -4.55
N ASN A 330 -18.26 -15.07 -5.24
CA ASN A 330 -16.96 -15.20 -4.59
C ASN A 330 -16.40 -13.82 -4.21
N HIS A 331 -16.12 -13.63 -2.94
CA HIS A 331 -15.45 -12.44 -2.42
C HIS A 331 -13.92 -12.59 -2.55
N THR A 332 -13.40 -12.32 -3.75
CA THR A 332 -12.00 -12.58 -4.10
C THR A 332 -11.00 -11.66 -3.39
N SER A 333 -11.44 -10.53 -2.82
CA SER A 333 -10.57 -9.55 -2.16
C SER A 333 -10.53 -9.68 -0.63
N ASN A 334 -11.19 -10.68 -0.05
CA ASN A 334 -11.19 -10.88 1.41
C ASN A 334 -9.77 -11.06 1.99
N THR A 335 -8.93 -11.85 1.32
CA THR A 335 -7.53 -12.05 1.75
C THR A 335 -6.76 -10.73 1.74
N LEU A 336 -6.94 -9.88 0.72
CA LEU A 336 -6.29 -8.57 0.64
C LEU A 336 -6.76 -7.65 1.78
N ILE A 337 -8.07 -7.56 2.02
CA ILE A 337 -8.65 -6.76 3.13
C ILE A 337 -8.10 -7.23 4.48
N ASN A 338 -7.97 -8.54 4.66
CA ASN A 338 -7.54 -9.11 5.93
C ASN A 338 -6.02 -9.10 6.12
N SER A 339 -5.23 -8.77 5.09
CA SER A 339 -3.75 -8.75 5.14
C SER A 339 -3.14 -7.42 5.58
N CYS A 340 -3.95 -6.37 5.81
CA CYS A 340 -3.44 -5.08 6.28
C CYS A 340 -3.27 -5.05 7.81
N ALA A 341 -2.18 -4.45 8.27
CA ALA A 341 -1.90 -4.30 9.70
C ALA A 341 -2.56 -3.07 10.36
N LEU A 342 -3.32 -2.27 9.59
CA LEU A 342 -4.06 -1.09 10.08
C LEU A 342 -3.18 -0.07 10.82
N CYS A 343 -1.93 0.05 10.38
CA CYS A 343 -0.92 0.87 11.03
C CYS A 343 -0.87 2.32 10.53
N SER A 344 -1.63 2.66 9.49
CA SER A 344 -1.67 3.98 8.81
C SER A 344 -0.33 4.55 8.33
N GLN A 345 0.71 3.72 8.16
CA GLN A 345 1.98 4.16 7.57
C GLN A 345 1.78 4.75 6.16
N CYS A 346 0.83 4.20 5.39
CA CYS A 346 0.48 4.70 4.07
C CYS A 346 -0.01 6.16 4.06
N GLU A 347 -0.63 6.64 5.15
CA GLU A 347 -1.05 8.05 5.28
C GLU A 347 0.19 8.94 5.37
N VAL A 348 1.12 8.60 6.27
CA VAL A 348 2.33 9.40 6.54
C VAL A 348 3.29 9.45 5.35
N VAL A 349 3.47 8.34 4.65
CA VAL A 349 4.40 8.29 3.50
C VAL A 349 3.77 8.74 2.19
N CYS A 350 2.44 8.88 2.12
CA CYS A 350 1.76 9.35 0.93
C CYS A 350 1.91 10.88 0.83
N PRO A 351 2.35 11.43 -0.32
CA PRO A 351 2.45 12.88 -0.51
C PRO A 351 1.13 13.64 -0.30
N ASN A 352 -0.01 12.96 -0.47
CA ASN A 352 -1.34 13.52 -0.33
C ASN A 352 -2.13 12.93 0.86
N GLY A 353 -1.50 12.14 1.74
CA GLY A 353 -2.16 11.64 2.96
C GLY A 353 -3.21 10.53 2.74
N LEU A 354 -3.06 9.66 1.74
CA LEU A 354 -4.00 8.55 1.52
C LEU A 354 -3.84 7.45 2.60
N ASP A 355 -4.83 7.31 3.47
CA ASP A 355 -4.88 6.25 4.48
C ASP A 355 -5.68 5.02 4.01
N LEU A 356 -4.98 4.04 3.42
CA LEU A 356 -5.56 2.75 3.05
C LEU A 356 -5.98 1.92 4.28
N GLY A 357 -5.33 2.10 5.43
CA GLY A 357 -5.66 1.42 6.67
C GLY A 357 -7.07 1.77 7.16
N LYS A 358 -7.44 3.05 7.12
CA LYS A 358 -8.81 3.52 7.46
C LYS A 358 -9.87 2.91 6.54
N ALA A 359 -9.63 2.89 5.22
CA ALA A 359 -10.55 2.24 4.27
C ALA A 359 -10.70 0.74 4.57
N ILE A 360 -9.60 0.03 4.84
CA ILE A 360 -9.64 -1.39 5.15
C ILE A 360 -10.36 -1.67 6.48
N GLN A 361 -10.14 -0.85 7.51
CA GLN A 361 -10.90 -0.98 8.77
C GLN A 361 -12.41 -0.81 8.53
N SER A 362 -12.82 0.18 7.75
CA SER A 362 -14.23 0.36 7.38
C SER A 362 -14.79 -0.84 6.62
N ALA A 363 -14.00 -1.42 5.70
CA ALA A 363 -14.37 -2.62 4.98
C ALA A 363 -14.57 -3.82 5.91
N ARG A 364 -13.67 -4.03 6.89
CA ARG A 364 -13.79 -5.10 7.89
C ARG A 364 -15.05 -4.97 8.74
N ASN A 365 -15.33 -3.78 9.26
CA ASN A 365 -16.55 -3.52 10.04
C ASN A 365 -17.81 -3.88 9.24
N ARG A 366 -17.86 -3.45 7.97
CA ARG A 366 -18.98 -3.76 7.08
C ARG A 366 -19.08 -5.25 6.75
N MET A 367 -17.95 -5.94 6.57
CA MET A 367 -17.92 -7.38 6.34
C MET A 367 -18.47 -8.16 7.53
N VAL A 368 -18.10 -7.81 8.77
CA VAL A 368 -18.65 -8.43 9.99
C VAL A 368 -20.15 -8.13 10.09
N LYS A 369 -20.54 -6.86 10.02
CA LYS A 369 -21.94 -6.41 10.12
C LYS A 369 -22.88 -7.06 9.10
N THR A 370 -22.36 -7.40 7.92
CA THR A 370 -23.14 -8.03 6.83
C THR A 370 -22.99 -9.55 6.78
N GLY A 371 -22.28 -10.17 7.73
CA GLY A 371 -22.04 -11.62 7.76
C GLY A 371 -21.15 -12.14 6.62
N LYS A 372 -20.35 -11.26 6.00
CA LYS A 372 -19.45 -11.58 4.88
C LYS A 372 -18.00 -11.78 5.30
N MET A 373 -17.65 -11.44 6.54
CA MET A 373 -16.33 -11.75 7.08
C MET A 373 -16.16 -13.27 7.14
N PRO A 374 -15.10 -13.86 6.57
CA PRO A 374 -14.82 -15.28 6.75
C PRO A 374 -14.72 -15.57 8.25
N PRO A 375 -15.50 -16.53 8.80
CA PRO A 375 -15.52 -16.80 10.24
C PRO A 375 -14.13 -17.06 10.82
N THR A 376 -13.24 -17.64 10.01
CA THR A 376 -11.90 -18.07 10.42
C THR A 376 -10.86 -16.95 10.40
N ALA A 377 -11.15 -15.78 9.81
CA ALA A 377 -10.14 -14.78 9.50
C ALA A 377 -9.41 -14.26 10.75
N PHE A 378 -10.17 -14.06 11.84
CA PHE A 378 -9.67 -13.44 13.08
C PHE A 378 -10.12 -14.18 14.35
N GLU A 379 -10.83 -15.31 14.22
CA GLU A 379 -11.43 -16.08 15.32
C GLU A 379 -10.43 -16.34 16.47
N PHE A 380 -9.27 -16.92 16.14
CA PHE A 380 -8.25 -17.25 17.14
C PHE A 380 -7.77 -16.01 17.93
N ALA A 381 -7.59 -14.87 17.26
CA ALA A 381 -7.15 -13.64 17.92
C ALA A 381 -8.22 -13.07 18.86
N VAL A 382 -9.49 -13.16 18.44
CA VAL A 382 -10.63 -12.74 19.24
C VAL A 382 -10.82 -13.67 20.44
N ASP A 383 -10.57 -14.97 20.28
CA ASP A 383 -10.63 -15.94 21.38
C ASP A 383 -9.47 -15.77 22.37
N ASP A 384 -8.25 -15.48 21.90
CA ASP A 384 -7.14 -15.12 22.79
C ASP A 384 -7.43 -13.83 23.58
N MET A 385 -8.09 -12.85 22.95
CA MET A 385 -8.57 -11.65 23.64
C MET A 385 -9.62 -12.00 24.71
N ARG A 386 -10.58 -12.88 24.41
CA ARG A 386 -11.58 -13.37 25.38
C ARG A 386 -10.91 -14.08 26.54
N GLN A 387 -9.88 -14.90 26.29
CA GLN A 387 -9.11 -15.55 27.36
C GLN A 387 -8.40 -14.53 28.23
N ALA A 388 -7.76 -13.51 27.64
CA ALA A 388 -7.09 -12.45 28.39
C ALA A 388 -8.06 -11.63 29.28
N ASN A 389 -9.33 -11.55 28.88
CA ASN A 389 -10.41 -10.89 29.62
C ASN A 389 -11.30 -11.85 30.42
N SER A 390 -10.95 -13.13 30.49
CA SER A 390 -11.69 -14.14 31.27
C SER A 390 -11.44 -14.00 32.76
N GLU A 391 -12.26 -14.65 33.58
CA GLU A 391 -12.05 -14.71 35.03
C GLU A 391 -10.70 -15.34 35.44
N HIS A 392 -10.02 -16.08 34.54
CA HIS A 392 -8.72 -16.68 34.83
C HIS A 392 -7.55 -15.71 34.67
N SER A 393 -7.69 -14.68 33.82
CA SER A 393 -6.59 -13.75 33.49
C SER A 393 -6.88 -12.30 33.87
N PHE A 394 -8.15 -11.87 33.80
CA PHE A 394 -8.56 -10.52 34.15
C PHE A 394 -8.65 -10.36 35.66
N PHE A 395 -8.11 -9.27 36.18
CA PHE A 395 -8.31 -8.84 37.56
C PHE A 395 -7.92 -7.38 37.73
N PHE A 396 -8.48 -6.76 38.77
CA PHE A 396 -8.10 -5.44 39.22
C PHE A 396 -8.19 -5.34 40.74
N ARG A 397 -7.31 -4.53 41.34
CA ARG A 397 -7.23 -4.28 42.79
C ARG A 397 -6.65 -2.89 43.05
N HIS A 398 -7.09 -2.25 44.13
CA HIS A 398 -6.32 -1.17 44.75
C HIS A 398 -4.97 -1.69 45.23
N GLU A 399 -4.00 -0.78 45.41
CA GLU A 399 -2.75 -1.14 46.08
C GLU A 399 -3.04 -1.80 47.45
N PRO A 400 -2.28 -2.84 47.88
CA PRO A 400 -2.48 -3.48 49.17
C PRO A 400 -2.60 -2.48 50.32
N GLU A 401 -3.49 -2.76 51.28
CA GLU A 401 -3.75 -1.92 52.47
C GLU A 401 -4.36 -0.53 52.16
N THR A 402 -4.72 -0.24 50.90
CA THR A 402 -5.41 0.98 50.50
C THR A 402 -6.86 0.70 50.07
N SER A 403 -7.74 1.69 50.22
CA SER A 403 -9.14 1.66 49.75
C SER A 403 -9.41 2.65 48.62
N SER A 404 -8.37 3.36 48.19
CA SER A 404 -8.38 4.33 47.09
C SER A 404 -7.00 4.37 46.48
N SER A 405 -6.91 4.59 45.17
CA SER A 405 -5.64 4.75 44.48
C SER A 405 -5.71 5.99 43.61
N ARG A 406 -4.63 6.76 43.57
CA ARG A 406 -4.49 7.93 42.68
C ARG A 406 -4.16 7.50 41.26
N TYR A 407 -3.39 6.42 41.13
CA TYR A 407 -2.92 5.89 39.86
C TYR A 407 -3.45 4.48 39.62
N LEU A 408 -3.51 4.06 38.35
CA LEU A 408 -3.80 2.70 37.92
C LEU A 408 -2.76 2.27 36.90
N PHE A 409 -2.00 1.23 37.20
CA PHE A 409 -1.11 0.61 36.23
C PHE A 409 -1.86 -0.41 35.35
N PHE A 410 -1.88 -0.15 34.05
CA PHE A 410 -2.42 -1.04 33.02
C PHE A 410 -1.29 -1.49 32.07
N PRO A 411 -0.64 -2.65 32.33
CA PRO A 411 0.49 -3.12 31.53
C PRO A 411 0.10 -3.57 30.11
N GLY A 412 -1.16 -3.96 29.92
CA GLY A 412 -1.66 -4.56 28.69
C GLY A 412 -1.41 -6.08 28.61
N CYS A 413 -2.31 -6.78 27.90
CA CYS A 413 -2.35 -8.25 27.87
C CYS A 413 -1.10 -8.91 27.26
N GLN A 414 -0.44 -8.29 26.29
CA GLN A 414 0.72 -8.89 25.61
C GLN A 414 1.98 -8.80 26.47
N LEU A 415 2.14 -7.74 27.27
CA LEU A 415 3.26 -7.61 28.20
C LEU A 415 3.17 -8.69 29.29
N GLY A 416 1.97 -8.90 29.87
CA GLY A 416 1.73 -10.00 30.82
C GLY A 416 1.83 -11.40 30.20
N ALA A 417 1.57 -11.54 28.90
CA ALA A 417 1.73 -12.80 28.18
C ALA A 417 3.19 -13.17 27.92
N SER A 418 4.06 -12.19 27.66
CA SER A 418 5.42 -12.44 27.19
C SER A 418 6.53 -12.14 28.19
N ALA A 419 6.29 -11.23 29.14
CA ALA A 419 7.24 -10.86 30.17
C ALA A 419 6.52 -10.56 31.50
N PRO A 420 5.87 -11.55 32.13
CA PRO A 420 5.10 -11.33 33.35
C PRO A 420 6.00 -10.88 34.53
N ASP A 421 7.26 -11.32 34.59
CA ASP A 421 8.24 -10.82 35.56
C ASP A 421 8.53 -9.31 35.40
N THR A 422 8.69 -8.84 34.15
CA THR A 422 8.84 -7.41 33.85
C THR A 422 7.61 -6.63 34.36
N VAL A 423 6.39 -7.15 34.20
CA VAL A 423 5.17 -6.49 34.70
C VAL A 423 5.22 -6.31 36.21
N GLN A 424 5.59 -7.36 36.94
CA GLN A 424 5.69 -7.31 38.39
C GLN A 424 6.71 -6.26 38.84
N LYS A 425 7.93 -6.32 38.32
CA LYS A 425 8.99 -5.36 38.69
C LYS A 425 8.64 -3.92 38.35
N THR A 426 7.95 -3.72 37.23
CA THR A 426 7.45 -2.40 36.81
C THR A 426 6.42 -1.88 37.81
N TYR A 427 5.48 -2.73 38.24
CA TYR A 427 4.47 -2.37 39.24
C TYR A 427 5.09 -2.07 40.60
N GLU A 428 6.05 -2.88 41.04
CA GLU A 428 6.80 -2.66 42.29
C GLU A 428 7.49 -1.29 42.28
N TRP A 429 8.22 -0.98 41.21
CA TRP A 429 8.85 0.33 41.04
C TRP A 429 7.85 1.48 41.08
N LEU A 430 6.68 1.34 40.42
CA LEU A 430 5.63 2.36 40.47
C LEU A 430 5.10 2.58 41.89
N THR A 431 4.84 1.51 42.64
CA THR A 431 4.35 1.61 44.03
C THR A 431 5.39 2.22 44.98
N GLU A 432 6.68 2.00 44.74
CA GLU A 432 7.77 2.59 45.53
C GLU A 432 8.03 4.07 45.21
N THR A 433 7.65 4.51 44.01
CA THR A 433 8.04 5.82 43.47
C THR A 433 6.90 6.84 43.46
N LEU A 434 5.64 6.39 43.44
CA LEU A 434 4.45 7.23 43.32
C LEU A 434 3.66 7.28 44.63
N ASP A 435 3.43 8.51 45.12
CA ASP A 435 2.59 8.74 46.30
C ASP A 435 1.09 8.70 45.98
N GLY A 436 0.29 8.18 46.90
CA GLY A 436 -1.18 8.19 46.80
C GLY A 436 -1.80 6.91 46.24
N GLY A 437 -1.02 5.83 46.14
CA GLY A 437 -1.50 4.49 45.80
C GLY A 437 -1.59 4.23 44.30
N VAL A 438 -1.10 3.08 43.87
CA VAL A 438 -1.12 2.58 42.49
C VAL A 438 -1.97 1.31 42.42
N ALA A 439 -3.19 1.43 41.92
CA ALA A 439 -4.03 0.27 41.60
C ALA A 439 -3.40 -0.53 40.44
N PHE A 440 -3.79 -1.79 40.32
CA PHE A 440 -3.37 -2.67 39.24
C PHE A 440 -4.61 -3.18 38.48
N MET A 441 -4.54 -3.21 37.15
CA MET A 441 -5.54 -3.87 36.31
C MET A 441 -4.86 -4.56 35.14
N HIS A 442 -5.11 -5.86 34.97
CA HIS A 442 -4.57 -6.65 33.86
C HIS A 442 -5.71 -7.20 32.99
N GLY A 443 -5.58 -7.02 31.68
CA GLY A 443 -6.54 -7.44 30.67
C GLY A 443 -6.15 -6.97 29.27
N CYS A 444 -6.94 -7.33 28.27
CA CYS A 444 -6.85 -6.79 26.93
C CYS A 444 -7.75 -5.56 26.79
N CYS A 445 -7.20 -4.48 26.22
CA CYS A 445 -7.91 -3.24 25.89
C CYS A 445 -8.96 -3.38 24.76
N GLY A 446 -9.25 -4.60 24.27
CA GLY A 446 -10.26 -4.84 23.23
C GLY A 446 -9.81 -4.57 21.79
N VAL A 447 -8.57 -4.10 21.56
CA VAL A 447 -8.10 -3.72 20.22
C VAL A 447 -8.19 -4.86 19.19
N MET A 448 -8.11 -6.13 19.63
CA MET A 448 -8.25 -7.28 18.73
C MET A 448 -9.65 -7.33 18.08
N ALA A 449 -10.71 -7.12 18.87
CA ALA A 449 -12.07 -7.04 18.34
C ALA A 449 -12.22 -5.87 17.36
N LYS A 450 -11.65 -4.71 17.68
CA LYS A 450 -11.65 -3.53 16.78
C LYS A 450 -10.99 -3.87 15.44
N TRP A 451 -9.78 -4.45 15.45
CA TRP A 451 -9.08 -4.85 14.22
C TRP A 451 -9.79 -5.94 13.42
N ALA A 452 -10.54 -6.81 14.09
CA ALA A 452 -11.37 -7.84 13.44
C ALA A 452 -12.65 -7.27 12.80
N GLY A 453 -13.04 -6.04 13.16
CA GLY A 453 -14.30 -5.42 12.76
C GLY A 453 -15.50 -5.78 13.64
N GLU A 454 -15.25 -6.43 14.80
CA GLU A 454 -16.24 -6.85 15.79
C GLU A 454 -16.61 -5.68 16.71
N GLU A 455 -17.33 -4.69 16.17
CA GLU A 455 -17.66 -3.43 16.87
C GLU A 455 -18.42 -3.65 18.19
N GLU A 456 -19.42 -4.54 18.19
CA GLU A 456 -20.21 -4.84 19.40
C GLU A 456 -19.36 -5.46 20.52
N LEU A 457 -18.48 -6.40 20.17
CA LEU A 457 -17.58 -7.02 21.13
C LEU A 457 -16.54 -6.03 21.66
N TYR A 458 -16.06 -5.13 20.80
CA TYR A 458 -15.17 -4.05 21.20
C TYR A 458 -15.84 -3.13 22.22
N GLU A 459 -17.06 -2.67 21.95
CA GLU A 459 -17.84 -1.83 22.86
C GLU A 459 -18.10 -2.51 24.20
N LYS A 460 -18.51 -3.79 24.19
CA LYS A 460 -18.70 -4.58 25.41
C LYS A 460 -17.41 -4.66 26.24
N THR A 461 -16.27 -4.84 25.58
CA THR A 461 -14.96 -4.90 26.26
C THR A 461 -14.60 -3.54 26.87
N GLN A 462 -14.82 -2.44 26.15
CA GLN A 462 -14.56 -1.09 26.70
C GLN A 462 -15.43 -0.81 27.93
N ASN A 463 -16.71 -1.18 27.89
CA ASN A 463 -17.62 -0.98 29.01
C ASN A 463 -17.17 -1.74 30.27
N ALA A 464 -16.76 -3.00 30.13
CA ALA A 464 -16.26 -3.78 31.26
C ALA A 464 -14.97 -3.19 31.88
N LEU A 465 -14.05 -2.68 31.05
CA LEU A 465 -12.84 -2.00 31.53
C LEU A 465 -13.18 -0.68 32.22
N LYS A 466 -14.13 0.08 31.67
CA LYS A 466 -14.61 1.32 32.27
C LYS A 466 -15.26 1.06 33.63
N GLU A 467 -16.14 0.06 33.74
CA GLU A 467 -16.75 -0.33 35.02
C GLU A 467 -15.70 -0.69 36.07
N ALA A 468 -14.67 -1.45 35.69
CA ALA A 468 -13.57 -1.80 36.58
C ALA A 468 -12.74 -0.56 37.01
N TRP A 469 -12.52 0.40 36.10
CA TRP A 469 -11.83 1.65 36.39
C TRP A 469 -12.65 2.57 37.30
N GLU A 470 -13.97 2.64 37.09
CA GLU A 470 -14.90 3.37 37.95
C GLU A 470 -14.99 2.75 39.35
N ALA A 471 -14.96 1.42 39.45
CA ALA A 471 -14.90 0.70 40.72
C ALA A 471 -13.62 1.00 41.52
N LEU A 472 -12.53 1.38 40.86
CA LEU A 472 -11.28 1.84 41.49
C LEU A 472 -11.28 3.34 41.83
N GLY A 473 -12.40 4.05 41.64
CA GLY A 473 -12.50 5.48 41.97
C GLY A 473 -11.92 6.42 40.90
N LYS A 474 -11.85 5.97 39.64
CA LYS A 474 -11.37 6.76 38.48
C LYS A 474 -9.92 7.30 38.61
N PRO A 475 -8.93 6.46 38.98
CA PRO A 475 -7.53 6.87 39.06
C PRO A 475 -6.96 7.30 37.69
N GLN A 476 -5.87 8.07 37.70
CA GLN A 476 -5.08 8.34 36.49
C GLN A 476 -4.48 7.02 35.96
N ILE A 477 -4.70 6.70 34.69
CA ILE A 477 -4.23 5.44 34.10
C ILE A 477 -2.81 5.59 33.57
N ILE A 478 -1.91 4.70 33.98
CA ILE A 478 -0.53 4.57 33.50
C ILE A 478 -0.45 3.33 32.61
N THR A 479 -0.21 3.52 31.32
CA THR A 479 -0.13 2.43 30.33
C THR A 479 1.31 2.09 29.94
N ALA A 480 1.64 0.81 29.85
CA ALA A 480 2.94 0.36 29.33
C ALA A 480 2.94 0.05 27.81
N CYS A 481 1.76 -0.18 27.23
CA CYS A 481 1.62 -0.53 25.82
C CYS A 481 1.06 0.66 25.02
N PRO A 482 1.74 1.13 23.96
CA PRO A 482 1.29 2.27 23.17
C PRO A 482 -0.05 2.03 22.47
N THR A 483 -0.33 0.79 22.05
CA THR A 483 -1.65 0.42 21.52
C THR A 483 -2.75 0.50 22.58
N CYS A 484 -2.47 0.09 23.83
CA CYS A 484 -3.42 0.23 24.93
C CYS A 484 -3.63 1.70 25.27
N HIS A 485 -2.56 2.51 25.30
CA HIS A 485 -2.63 3.95 25.50
C HIS A 485 -3.61 4.60 24.51
N LYS A 486 -3.39 4.37 23.20
CA LYS A 486 -4.28 4.86 22.14
C LYS A 486 -5.72 4.40 22.32
N THR A 487 -5.91 3.10 22.58
CA THR A 487 -7.26 2.49 22.64
C THR A 487 -8.06 2.99 23.83
N LEU A 488 -7.42 3.14 25.00
CA LEU A 488 -8.07 3.62 26.21
C LEU A 488 -8.34 5.13 26.15
N LEU A 489 -7.48 5.93 25.50
CA LEU A 489 -7.76 7.36 25.25
C LEU A 489 -9.02 7.57 24.43
N GLU A 490 -9.36 6.64 23.53
CA GLU A 490 -10.57 6.72 22.72
C GLU A 490 -11.85 6.31 23.48
N SER A 491 -11.74 5.59 24.61
CA SER A 491 -12.88 4.93 25.27
C SER A 491 -13.12 5.33 26.72
N ILE A 492 -12.09 5.80 27.43
CA ILE A 492 -12.16 6.22 28.82
C ILE A 492 -11.96 7.73 28.89
N ASP A 493 -12.97 8.41 29.45
CA ASP A 493 -12.93 9.85 29.75
C ASP A 493 -12.20 10.08 31.08
N GLY A 494 -10.88 9.92 31.06
CA GLY A 494 -10.01 10.01 32.22
C GLY A 494 -8.60 10.47 31.83
N GLU A 495 -7.80 10.79 32.84
CA GLU A 495 -6.40 11.16 32.61
C GLU A 495 -5.56 9.90 32.37
N ILE A 496 -4.95 9.79 31.19
CA ILE A 496 -4.15 8.64 30.78
C ILE A 496 -2.76 9.12 30.39
N LYS A 497 -1.73 8.47 30.94
CA LYS A 497 -0.33 8.75 30.68
C LYS A 497 0.40 7.45 30.35
N ASP A 498 1.40 7.50 29.48
CA ASP A 498 2.27 6.35 29.29
C ASP A 498 3.33 6.26 30.38
N ILE A 499 3.89 5.07 30.57
CA ILE A 499 4.94 4.84 31.56
C ILE A 499 6.25 5.57 31.24
N TRP A 500 6.49 5.92 29.97
CA TRP A 500 7.74 6.52 29.53
C TRP A 500 7.90 7.93 30.12
N HIS A 501 6.82 8.71 30.13
CA HIS A 501 6.81 10.00 30.79
C HIS A 501 6.99 9.89 32.32
N ILE A 502 6.43 8.86 32.95
CA ILE A 502 6.61 8.61 34.40
C ILE A 502 8.08 8.28 34.72
N LEU A 503 8.71 7.42 33.91
CA LEU A 503 10.13 7.07 34.03
C LEU A 503 11.05 8.29 33.86
N LEU A 504 10.72 9.21 32.95
CA LEU A 504 11.48 10.45 32.80
C LEU A 504 11.32 11.40 33.98
N GLU A 505 10.10 11.58 34.48
CA GLU A 505 9.83 12.50 35.58
C GLU A 505 10.45 12.04 36.90
N LYS A 506 10.45 10.72 37.14
CA LYS A 506 10.91 10.14 38.40
C LYS A 506 12.34 9.63 38.36
N GLY A 507 12.93 9.50 37.17
CA GLY A 507 14.24 8.94 36.96
C GLY A 507 14.18 7.45 36.63
N VAL A 508 15.12 7.00 35.80
CA VAL A 508 15.18 5.62 35.32
C VAL A 508 16.15 4.83 36.22
N PRO A 509 15.83 3.57 36.59
CA PRO A 509 16.76 2.69 37.28
C PRO A 509 18.10 2.57 36.53
N ALA A 510 19.21 2.53 37.26
CA ALA A 510 20.53 2.31 36.68
C ALA A 510 20.63 0.88 36.12
N ILE A 511 21.17 0.74 34.92
CA ILE A 511 21.39 -0.54 34.25
C ILE A 511 22.87 -0.74 33.94
N GLU A 512 23.30 -1.99 33.77
CA GLU A 512 24.61 -2.28 33.19
C GLU A 512 24.70 -1.77 31.75
N LYS A 513 25.92 -1.34 31.35
CA LYS A 513 26.14 -0.62 30.09
C LYS A 513 25.56 -1.41 28.89
N PRO A 514 24.56 -0.87 28.19
CA PRO A 514 23.86 -1.60 27.13
C PRO A 514 24.70 -1.69 25.84
N LEU A 515 24.44 -2.73 25.04
CA LEU A 515 25.00 -2.89 23.70
C LEU A 515 24.46 -1.83 22.73
N PRO A 516 25.10 -1.62 21.56
CA PRO A 516 24.51 -0.84 20.47
C PRO A 516 23.11 -1.34 20.11
N LEU A 517 22.16 -0.43 20.01
CA LEU A 517 20.75 -0.73 19.75
C LEU A 517 20.31 -0.08 18.45
N THR A 518 19.47 -0.76 17.68
CA THR A 518 18.70 -0.10 16.63
C THR A 518 17.27 0.12 17.07
N MET A 519 16.78 1.34 16.95
CA MET A 519 15.42 1.74 17.28
C MET A 519 14.36 1.11 16.34
N HIS A 520 13.26 0.64 16.92
CA HIS A 520 12.01 0.36 16.21
C HIS A 520 10.83 0.96 16.98
N ASP A 521 10.32 2.09 16.47
CA ASP A 521 9.12 2.73 17.02
C ASP A 521 7.87 1.86 16.84
N ALA A 522 7.01 1.86 17.86
CA ALA A 522 5.76 1.13 17.79
C ALA A 522 4.75 1.88 16.91
N CYS A 523 4.11 1.18 15.95
CA CYS A 523 3.06 1.81 15.14
C CYS A 523 1.87 2.36 15.96
N GLY A 524 1.66 1.86 17.19
CA GLY A 524 0.67 2.39 18.13
C GLY A 524 0.98 3.83 18.61
N ALA A 525 2.24 4.25 18.56
CA ALA A 525 2.71 5.58 18.94
C ALA A 525 3.03 6.48 17.73
N ARG A 526 2.55 6.13 16.52
CA ARG A 526 2.87 6.85 15.27
C ARG A 526 2.54 8.35 15.31
N TYR A 527 1.49 8.73 16.03
CA TYR A 527 1.03 10.12 16.18
C TYR A 527 1.21 10.65 17.61
N MET A 528 2.08 10.03 18.39
CA MET A 528 2.41 10.40 19.78
C MET A 528 3.88 10.85 19.84
N ASP A 529 4.15 12.06 19.33
CA ASP A 529 5.51 12.57 19.16
C ASP A 529 6.23 12.68 20.51
N ASP A 530 5.50 13.14 21.53
CA ASP A 530 5.90 13.20 22.93
C ASP A 530 6.35 11.83 23.47
N THR A 531 5.56 10.77 23.25
CA THR A 531 5.94 9.39 23.62
C THR A 531 7.23 8.95 22.92
N ARG A 532 7.36 9.22 21.61
CA ARG A 532 8.54 8.81 20.81
C ARG A 532 9.79 9.56 21.24
N GLU A 533 9.66 10.83 21.61
CA GLU A 533 10.73 11.64 22.19
C GLU A 533 11.09 11.16 23.60
N ALA A 534 10.09 10.82 24.42
CA ALA A 534 10.29 10.34 25.77
C ALA A 534 11.13 9.04 25.80
N VAL A 535 10.80 8.09 24.93
CA VAL A 535 11.56 6.84 24.76
C VAL A 535 13.03 7.12 24.41
N ARG A 536 13.29 8.05 23.50
CA ARG A 536 14.67 8.43 23.12
C ARG A 536 15.41 9.12 24.26
N ALA A 537 14.73 9.99 25.00
CA ALA A 537 15.30 10.66 26.17
C ALA A 537 15.66 9.66 27.28
N ILE A 538 14.83 8.63 27.51
CA ILE A 538 15.14 7.53 28.43
C ILE A 538 16.43 6.83 28.01
N LEU A 539 16.54 6.46 26.74
CA LEU A 539 17.72 5.76 26.21
C LEU A 539 18.99 6.60 26.32
N LYS A 540 18.89 7.90 26.07
CA LYS A 540 19.98 8.84 26.29
C LYS A 540 20.40 8.90 27.76
N ASN A 541 19.44 8.95 28.68
CA ASN A 541 19.71 8.96 30.13
C ASN A 541 20.33 7.65 30.62
N LEU A 542 19.99 6.53 29.98
CA LEU A 542 20.61 5.22 30.20
C LEU A 542 22.01 5.09 29.56
N GLY A 543 22.43 6.08 28.76
CA GLY A 543 23.72 6.06 28.07
C GLY A 543 23.77 5.07 26.90
N CYS A 544 22.63 4.69 26.32
CA CYS A 544 22.57 3.81 25.17
C CYS A 544 23.05 4.51 23.89
N GLU A 545 23.86 3.81 23.08
CA GLU A 545 24.10 4.18 21.70
C GLU A 545 22.96 3.60 20.84
N VAL A 546 22.22 4.49 20.15
CA VAL A 546 21.02 4.12 19.40
C VAL A 546 21.16 4.54 17.94
N HIS A 547 21.11 3.56 17.05
CA HIS A 547 21.04 3.75 15.61
C HIS A 547 19.58 3.93 15.16
N GLU A 548 19.34 4.93 14.30
CA GLU A 548 18.03 5.24 13.74
C GLU A 548 17.95 4.71 12.29
N PRO A 549 17.07 3.73 11.99
CA PRO A 549 16.93 3.21 10.65
C PRO A 549 16.28 4.23 9.69
N SER A 550 16.40 3.99 8.39
CA SER A 550 15.81 4.85 7.34
C SER A 550 14.29 5.02 7.43
N TYR A 551 13.59 4.03 8.00
CA TYR A 551 12.20 4.18 8.42
C TYR A 551 12.08 4.17 9.95
N THR A 552 12.06 5.36 10.54
CA THR A 552 11.92 5.57 11.98
C THR A 552 10.74 6.51 12.30
N GLN A 553 10.44 6.71 13.59
CA GLN A 553 9.41 7.62 14.09
C GLN A 553 8.02 7.33 13.49
N ASP A 554 7.35 8.37 12.99
CA ASP A 554 6.03 8.28 12.36
C ASP A 554 6.06 7.56 11.00
N ARG A 555 7.25 7.28 10.44
CA ARG A 555 7.44 6.51 9.19
C ARG A 555 7.77 5.04 9.43
N THR A 556 7.91 4.58 10.69
CA THR A 556 8.28 3.19 11.00
C THR A 556 7.31 2.16 10.41
N PRO A 557 7.84 1.06 9.80
CA PRO A 557 7.02 -0.03 9.26
C PRO A 557 6.32 -0.84 10.35
N CYS A 558 5.28 -1.57 9.96
CA CYS A 558 4.60 -2.48 10.88
C CYS A 558 5.25 -3.87 10.89
N CYS A 559 5.39 -4.45 12.09
CA CYS A 559 5.87 -5.83 12.30
C CYS A 559 4.86 -6.93 11.91
N GLY A 560 3.63 -6.58 11.48
CA GLY A 560 2.58 -7.55 11.14
C GLY A 560 1.80 -8.14 12.33
N TYR A 561 2.06 -7.70 13.57
CA TYR A 561 1.24 -8.08 14.73
C TYR A 561 -0.11 -7.34 14.74
N GLY A 562 -0.08 -6.01 14.49
CA GLY A 562 -1.28 -5.17 14.41
C GLY A 562 -2.18 -5.58 13.25
N GLY A 563 -3.48 -5.27 13.34
CA GLY A 563 -4.45 -5.64 12.31
C GLY A 563 -4.63 -7.15 12.12
N LEU A 564 -4.06 -7.97 13.02
CA LEU A 564 -4.22 -9.43 13.07
C LEU A 564 -3.68 -10.19 11.84
N VAL A 565 -2.74 -9.59 11.10
CA VAL A 565 -2.23 -10.15 9.84
C VAL A 565 -1.65 -11.55 10.01
N GLN A 566 -0.97 -11.81 11.13
CA GLN A 566 -0.38 -13.13 11.42
C GLN A 566 -1.40 -14.28 11.48
N PHE A 567 -2.70 -13.99 11.65
CA PHE A 567 -3.75 -15.00 11.72
C PHE A 567 -4.53 -15.13 10.40
N SER A 568 -4.60 -14.04 9.62
CA SER A 568 -5.33 -14.00 8.35
C SER A 568 -4.47 -14.29 7.13
N ASN A 569 -3.18 -13.93 7.17
CA ASN A 569 -2.22 -14.15 6.09
C ASN A 569 -0.78 -14.23 6.63
N THR A 570 -0.32 -15.45 6.89
CA THR A 570 1.00 -15.72 7.48
C THR A 570 2.17 -15.31 6.58
N GLU A 571 2.01 -15.40 5.25
CA GLU A 571 3.01 -15.00 4.27
C GLU A 571 3.25 -13.48 4.33
N VAL A 572 2.19 -12.67 4.25
CA VAL A 572 2.31 -11.21 4.35
C VAL A 572 2.81 -10.79 5.73
N ALA A 573 2.40 -11.47 6.81
CA ALA A 573 2.92 -11.18 8.14
C ALA A 573 4.44 -11.42 8.24
N LYS A 574 4.95 -12.47 7.58
CA LYS A 574 6.38 -12.78 7.49
C LYS A 574 7.12 -11.68 6.73
N GLU A 575 6.66 -11.30 5.54
CA GLU A 575 7.26 -10.23 4.73
C GLU A 575 7.29 -8.89 5.49
N LEU A 576 6.23 -8.53 6.21
CA LEU A 576 6.18 -7.33 7.06
C LEU A 576 7.25 -7.36 8.17
N THR A 577 7.47 -8.52 8.78
CA THR A 577 8.48 -8.71 9.83
C THR A 577 9.88 -8.65 9.24
N GLU A 578 10.14 -9.37 8.15
CA GLU A 578 11.42 -9.36 7.43
C GLU A 578 11.80 -7.94 6.98
N PHE A 579 10.83 -7.18 6.44
CA PHE A 579 11.04 -5.78 6.08
C PHE A 579 11.47 -4.93 7.28
N CYS A 580 10.91 -5.19 8.46
CA CYS A 580 11.31 -4.47 9.67
C CYS A 580 12.73 -4.82 10.08
N ILE A 581 13.13 -6.11 10.04
CA ILE A 581 14.40 -6.60 10.59
C ILE A 581 15.57 -6.59 9.60
N ARG A 582 15.35 -6.31 8.31
CA ARG A 582 16.40 -6.29 7.28
C ARG A 582 17.58 -5.37 7.64
N ASP A 583 18.76 -5.74 7.14
CA ASP A 583 19.99 -4.94 7.04
C ASP A 583 20.58 -4.45 8.38
N ILE A 584 20.34 -5.15 9.50
CA ILE A 584 20.80 -4.73 10.83
C ILE A 584 21.24 -5.93 11.68
N ASP A 585 22.51 -5.93 12.08
CA ASP A 585 23.14 -6.97 12.92
C ASP A 585 23.04 -6.68 14.43
N GLU A 586 22.61 -5.48 14.81
CA GLU A 586 22.47 -5.03 16.20
C GLU A 586 21.19 -5.51 16.88
N THR A 587 21.15 -5.47 18.22
CA THR A 587 19.93 -5.77 18.98
C THR A 587 18.85 -4.73 18.65
N ARG A 588 17.68 -5.20 18.21
CA ARG A 588 16.49 -4.38 17.97
C ARG A 588 15.86 -3.97 19.29
N LEU A 589 15.69 -2.66 19.50
CA LEU A 589 14.95 -2.13 20.63
C LEU A 589 13.54 -1.71 20.18
N THR A 590 12.53 -2.08 20.95
CA THR A 590 11.17 -1.56 20.78
C THR A 590 10.47 -1.40 22.12
N TYR A 591 9.35 -0.68 22.13
CA TYR A 591 8.48 -0.48 23.29
C TYR A 591 7.06 -1.00 23.03
N CYS A 592 6.95 -1.96 22.11
CA CYS A 592 5.75 -2.75 21.85
C CYS A 592 6.08 -4.24 21.94
N MET A 593 5.46 -4.94 22.90
CA MET A 593 5.70 -6.37 23.10
C MET A 593 5.29 -7.22 21.87
N GLY A 594 4.29 -6.77 21.11
CA GLY A 594 3.92 -7.42 19.84
C GLY A 594 5.04 -7.36 18.79
N CYS A 595 5.72 -6.20 18.66
CA CYS A 595 6.89 -6.07 17.79
C CYS A 595 8.05 -6.94 18.29
N ARG A 596 8.34 -6.87 19.60
CA ARG A 596 9.39 -7.67 20.24
C ARG A 596 9.24 -9.16 19.93
N ASP A 597 8.04 -9.68 20.12
CA ASP A 597 7.76 -11.10 19.88
C ASP A 597 7.85 -11.49 18.40
N ARG A 598 7.35 -10.65 17.48
CA ARG A 598 7.45 -10.92 16.03
C ARG A 598 8.91 -11.01 15.58
N PHE A 599 9.75 -10.09 16.02
CA PHE A 599 11.17 -10.06 15.63
C PHE A 599 11.95 -11.23 16.26
N SER A 600 11.71 -11.53 17.53
CA SER A 600 12.30 -12.69 18.21
C SER A 600 11.91 -14.01 17.52
N LYS A 601 10.63 -14.21 17.15
CA LYS A 601 10.19 -15.41 16.39
C LYS A 601 10.83 -15.50 14.99
N ALA A 602 11.22 -14.37 14.40
CA ALA A 602 11.93 -14.32 13.13
C ALA A 602 13.46 -14.48 13.28
N GLY A 603 13.96 -14.70 14.50
CA GLY A 603 15.37 -14.93 14.79
C GLY A 603 16.20 -13.68 15.04
N ALA A 604 15.60 -12.49 15.08
CA ALA A 604 16.33 -11.25 15.37
C ALA A 604 16.54 -11.06 16.88
N ARG A 605 17.76 -10.70 17.29
CA ARG A 605 18.05 -10.24 18.65
C ARG A 605 17.20 -9.01 18.96
N THR A 606 16.30 -9.12 19.94
CA THR A 606 15.31 -8.07 20.22
C THR A 606 15.07 -7.92 21.71
N VAL A 607 14.91 -6.69 22.17
CA VAL A 607 14.61 -6.35 23.57
C VAL A 607 13.49 -5.32 23.66
N HIS A 608 12.57 -5.51 24.62
CA HIS A 608 11.59 -4.48 24.98
C HIS A 608 12.21 -3.46 25.94
N LEU A 609 11.86 -2.17 25.84
CA LEU A 609 12.45 -1.14 26.71
C LEU A 609 12.26 -1.41 28.22
N LEU A 610 11.08 -1.89 28.65
CA LEU A 610 10.89 -2.29 30.07
C LEU A 610 11.70 -3.54 30.46
N GLU A 611 11.92 -4.48 29.53
CA GLU A 611 12.80 -5.62 29.78
C GLU A 611 14.24 -5.13 30.00
N LEU A 612 14.71 -4.18 29.19
CA LEU A 612 16.03 -3.57 29.34
C LEU A 612 16.17 -2.86 30.70
N ILE A 613 15.17 -2.08 31.10
CA ILE A 613 15.21 -1.30 32.35
C ILE A 613 15.16 -2.19 33.61
N PHE A 614 14.26 -3.19 33.66
CA PHE A 614 13.98 -3.94 34.89
C PHE A 614 14.62 -5.33 34.96
N GLU A 615 15.13 -5.83 33.85
CA GLU A 615 15.78 -7.14 33.79
C GLU A 615 17.16 -7.13 33.13
N GLY A 616 17.60 -6.01 32.56
CA GLY A 616 18.83 -5.93 31.78
C GLY A 616 18.76 -6.69 30.46
N GLU A 617 19.88 -6.70 29.72
CA GLU A 617 19.99 -7.50 28.50
C GLU A 617 20.20 -8.98 28.84
N LYS A 618 19.56 -9.86 28.07
CA LYS A 618 19.75 -11.32 28.15
C LYS A 618 19.97 -11.84 26.73
N GLU A 619 20.95 -12.74 26.54
CA GLU A 619 21.34 -13.24 25.21
C GLU A 619 20.21 -13.97 24.47
N ASP A 620 19.32 -14.69 25.17
CA ASP A 620 18.28 -15.54 24.54
C ASP A 620 16.86 -15.20 25.05
N ARG A 621 16.32 -14.07 24.58
CA ARG A 621 14.93 -13.64 24.84
C ARG A 621 13.98 -14.20 23.78
N LYS A 622 13.56 -15.45 23.92
CA LYS A 622 12.57 -16.07 23.03
C LYS A 622 11.15 -15.54 23.30
N ALA A 623 10.36 -15.43 22.23
CA ALA A 623 8.94 -15.15 22.34
C ALA A 623 8.20 -16.43 22.77
N PRO A 624 7.24 -16.36 23.71
CA PRO A 624 6.44 -17.53 24.05
C PRO A 624 5.51 -17.94 22.89
N GLY A 625 5.23 -19.24 22.83
CA GLY A 625 4.13 -19.78 22.02
C GLY A 625 2.75 -19.36 22.56
N TYR A 626 1.69 -19.61 21.80
CA TYR A 626 0.33 -19.17 22.16
C TYR A 626 -0.19 -19.80 23.46
N SER A 627 0.07 -21.09 23.69
CA SER A 627 -0.32 -21.77 24.93
C SER A 627 0.37 -21.15 26.15
N LEU A 628 1.69 -20.94 26.06
CA LEU A 628 2.47 -20.34 27.14
C LEU A 628 2.05 -18.89 27.41
N ARG A 629 1.59 -18.14 26.41
CA ARG A 629 1.05 -16.79 26.59
C ARG A 629 -0.20 -16.78 27.49
N GLN A 630 -1.12 -17.72 27.28
CA GLN A 630 -2.31 -17.85 28.13
C GLN A 630 -1.91 -18.23 29.57
N ASP A 631 -0.99 -19.18 29.70
CA ASP A 631 -0.48 -19.63 30.99
C ASP A 631 0.24 -18.53 31.76
N ASN A 632 1.04 -17.72 31.07
CA ASN A 632 1.74 -16.59 31.66
C ASN A 632 0.78 -15.53 32.21
N ARG A 633 -0.35 -15.27 31.54
CA ARG A 633 -1.38 -14.33 32.03
C ARG A 633 -2.06 -14.85 33.29
N GLU A 634 -2.43 -16.12 33.32
CA GLU A 634 -3.03 -16.77 34.49
C GLU A 634 -2.03 -16.87 35.65
N TRP A 635 -0.78 -17.18 35.33
CA TRP A 635 0.32 -17.19 36.28
C TRP A 635 0.55 -15.81 36.88
N LEU A 636 0.58 -14.76 36.07
CA LEU A 636 0.74 -13.39 36.52
C LEU A 636 -0.37 -13.02 37.51
N LYS A 637 -1.64 -13.32 37.20
CA LYS A 637 -2.75 -13.11 38.13
C LYS A 637 -2.52 -13.83 39.45
N ARG A 638 -2.25 -15.13 39.41
CA ARG A 638 -2.07 -15.94 40.61
C ARG A 638 -0.91 -15.44 41.47
N ARG A 639 0.22 -15.13 40.83
CA ARG A 639 1.42 -14.61 41.48
C ARG A 639 1.17 -13.24 42.11
N MET A 640 0.59 -12.30 41.37
CA MET A 640 0.28 -10.96 41.88
C MET A 640 -0.66 -11.03 43.09
N LEU A 641 -1.77 -11.78 42.99
CA LEU A 641 -2.74 -11.94 44.08
C LEU A 641 -2.11 -12.59 45.33
N SER A 642 -1.26 -13.60 45.15
CA SER A 642 -0.56 -14.27 46.25
C SER A 642 0.54 -13.40 46.88
N GLU A 643 1.43 -12.84 46.08
CA GLU A 643 2.62 -12.14 46.57
C GLU A 643 2.30 -10.74 47.09
N ARG A 644 1.43 -9.98 46.39
CA ARG A 644 1.09 -8.59 46.73
C ARG A 644 -0.15 -8.48 47.63
N TRP A 645 -1.23 -9.21 47.34
CA TRP A 645 -2.49 -9.11 48.10
C TRP A 645 -2.68 -10.20 49.16
N LYS A 646 -1.78 -11.20 49.23
CA LYS A 646 -1.89 -12.34 50.14
C LYS A 646 -3.21 -13.11 50.01
N GLU A 647 -3.83 -13.06 48.82
CA GLU A 647 -5.06 -13.77 48.51
C GLU A 647 -4.74 -15.21 48.11
N THR A 648 -5.25 -16.19 48.86
CA THR A 648 -5.11 -17.61 48.54
C THR A 648 -5.77 -17.92 47.20
N GLN A 649 -5.01 -18.45 46.26
CA GLN A 649 -5.52 -18.91 44.98
C GLN A 649 -5.71 -20.42 45.02
N GLN A 650 -6.78 -20.91 44.41
CA GLN A 650 -6.99 -22.34 44.25
C GLN A 650 -5.92 -22.92 43.32
N GLU A 651 -5.31 -24.03 43.73
CA GLU A 651 -4.36 -24.74 42.89
C GLU A 651 -5.10 -25.36 41.71
N VAL A 652 -4.70 -25.01 40.49
CA VAL A 652 -5.26 -25.57 39.26
C VAL A 652 -4.42 -26.77 38.87
N ILE A 653 -4.90 -27.96 39.21
CA ILE A 653 -4.28 -29.22 38.77
C ILE A 653 -4.65 -29.44 37.31
N ARG A 654 -3.66 -29.35 36.43
CA ARG A 654 -3.84 -29.60 35.00
C ARG A 654 -3.34 -30.97 34.62
N LEU A 655 -3.98 -31.59 33.62
CA LEU A 655 -3.47 -32.80 33.00
C LEU A 655 -2.07 -32.54 32.43
N LYS A 656 -1.10 -33.34 32.86
CA LYS A 656 0.27 -33.32 32.35
C LYS A 656 0.29 -33.94 30.96
N LEU A 657 0.77 -33.18 30.00
CA LEU A 657 0.89 -33.59 28.60
C LEU A 657 2.36 -33.67 28.22
N THR A 658 2.75 -34.74 27.55
CA THR A 658 4.03 -34.87 26.86
C THR A 658 3.79 -34.97 25.36
N TYR A 659 4.77 -34.56 24.56
CA TYR A 659 4.66 -34.52 23.10
C TYR A 659 5.81 -35.33 22.50
N ASP A 660 5.56 -35.94 21.33
CA ASP A 660 6.64 -36.43 20.48
C ASP A 660 7.41 -35.24 19.89
N ASP A 661 8.69 -35.45 19.55
CA ASP A 661 9.58 -34.41 19.00
C ASP A 661 8.90 -33.70 17.80
N ASP A 662 9.08 -32.39 17.70
CA ASP A 662 8.50 -31.47 16.69
C ASP A 662 6.98 -31.25 16.74
N LEU A 663 6.20 -32.05 17.48
CA LEU A 663 4.74 -31.89 17.54
C LEU A 663 4.34 -30.54 18.14
N GLY A 664 5.07 -30.04 19.14
CA GLY A 664 4.79 -28.74 19.76
C GLY A 664 4.84 -27.58 18.76
N GLU A 665 5.82 -27.57 17.86
CA GLU A 665 5.93 -26.56 16.80
C GLU A 665 4.76 -26.66 15.82
N LEU A 666 4.37 -27.88 15.45
CA LEU A 666 3.22 -28.12 14.58
C LEU A 666 1.89 -27.65 15.20
N LEU A 667 1.72 -27.79 16.52
CA LEU A 667 0.54 -27.27 17.23
C LEU A 667 0.50 -25.74 17.19
N GLU A 668 1.64 -25.08 17.42
CA GLU A 668 1.78 -23.63 17.33
C GLU A 668 1.44 -23.13 15.91
N GLU A 669 1.97 -23.78 14.86
CA GLU A 669 1.66 -23.44 13.47
C GLU A 669 0.17 -23.61 13.12
N ARG A 670 -0.47 -24.62 13.71
CA ARG A 670 -1.90 -24.93 13.50
C ARG A 670 -2.84 -24.16 14.43
N LEU A 671 -2.30 -23.29 15.29
CA LEU A 671 -3.07 -22.55 16.29
C LEU A 671 -3.87 -23.46 17.22
N ILE A 672 -3.32 -24.62 17.58
CA ILE A 672 -3.92 -25.57 18.52
C ILE A 672 -3.28 -25.34 19.89
N LEU A 673 -4.08 -24.94 20.87
CA LEU A 673 -3.59 -24.69 22.23
C LEU A 673 -3.44 -26.00 23.00
N GLU A 674 -2.51 -26.03 23.96
CA GLU A 674 -2.42 -27.17 24.88
C GLU A 674 -3.72 -27.36 25.66
N GLU A 675 -4.41 -26.27 25.98
CA GLU A 675 -5.70 -26.30 26.66
C GLU A 675 -6.80 -26.92 25.80
N ASP A 676 -6.78 -26.76 24.48
CA ASP A 676 -7.70 -27.45 23.58
C ASP A 676 -7.46 -28.96 23.63
N VAL A 677 -6.19 -29.37 23.64
CA VAL A 677 -5.80 -30.78 23.79
C VAL A 677 -6.25 -31.35 25.13
N ARG A 678 -6.04 -30.62 26.24
CA ARG A 678 -6.50 -31.01 27.58
C ARG A 678 -8.02 -31.18 27.63
N LYS A 679 -8.77 -30.27 27.02
CA LYS A 679 -10.25 -30.35 26.97
C LYS A 679 -10.74 -31.57 26.20
N VAL A 680 -10.10 -31.92 25.08
CA VAL A 680 -10.45 -33.14 24.32
C VAL A 680 -10.18 -34.39 25.16
N ILE A 681 -8.99 -34.49 25.78
CA ILE A 681 -8.63 -35.66 26.59
C ILE A 681 -9.56 -35.77 27.81
N THR A 682 -9.77 -34.68 28.54
CA THR A 682 -10.65 -34.66 29.74
C THR A 682 -12.06 -35.11 29.39
N ASP A 683 -12.65 -34.54 28.34
CA ASP A 683 -14.00 -34.89 27.89
C ASP A 683 -14.10 -36.36 27.46
N SER A 684 -13.09 -36.87 26.75
CA SER A 684 -13.07 -38.28 26.33
C SER A 684 -13.03 -39.25 27.52
N LEU A 685 -12.39 -38.85 28.63
CA LEU A 685 -12.30 -39.65 29.85
C LEU A 685 -13.58 -39.55 30.69
N GLU A 686 -14.19 -38.37 30.75
CA GLU A 686 -15.45 -38.14 31.49
C GLU A 686 -16.65 -38.79 30.79
N SER A 687 -16.66 -38.78 29.46
CA SER A 687 -17.75 -39.34 28.63
C SER A 687 -17.53 -40.79 28.19
N ASP A 688 -16.32 -41.34 28.41
CA ASP A 688 -15.87 -42.63 27.87
C ASP A 688 -16.02 -42.73 26.33
N CYS A 689 -15.80 -41.61 25.63
CA CYS A 689 -15.96 -41.49 24.18
C CYS A 689 -14.61 -41.34 23.46
N PHE A 690 -13.99 -42.48 23.10
CA PHE A 690 -12.78 -42.53 22.29
C PHE A 690 -12.65 -43.86 21.54
N ILE A 691 -11.85 -43.88 20.48
CA ILE A 691 -11.45 -45.10 19.79
C ILE A 691 -10.10 -45.56 20.36
N GLU A 692 -9.98 -46.79 20.83
CA GLU A 692 -8.73 -47.36 21.35
C GLU A 692 -8.18 -48.47 20.44
N GLU A 693 -6.93 -48.31 20.00
CA GLU A 693 -6.16 -49.37 19.34
C GLU A 693 -5.50 -50.29 20.37
N LYS A 694 -6.08 -51.48 20.58
CA LYS A 694 -5.65 -52.43 21.62
C LYS A 694 -4.18 -52.87 21.56
N LYS A 695 -3.51 -52.79 20.42
CA LYS A 695 -2.10 -53.23 20.27
C LYS A 695 -1.10 -52.20 20.78
N THR A 696 -1.40 -50.92 20.59
CA THR A 696 -0.51 -49.80 20.85
C THR A 696 -0.94 -49.00 22.09
N GLY A 697 -2.20 -49.16 22.53
CA GLY A 697 -2.81 -48.33 23.56
C GLY A 697 -3.16 -46.92 23.06
N LEU A 698 -3.10 -46.68 21.74
CA LEU A 698 -3.39 -45.39 21.15
C LEU A 698 -4.89 -45.09 21.22
N ARG A 699 -5.24 -43.97 21.84
CA ARG A 699 -6.59 -43.44 21.91
C ARG A 699 -6.77 -42.28 20.96
N ILE A 700 -7.94 -42.22 20.33
CA ILE A 700 -8.35 -41.15 19.41
C ILE A 700 -9.65 -40.58 19.93
N ALA A 701 -9.64 -39.29 20.25
CA ALA A 701 -10.82 -38.58 20.72
C ALA A 701 -10.99 -37.27 19.95
N HIS A 702 -12.21 -36.73 20.00
CA HIS A 702 -12.50 -35.41 19.47
C HIS A 702 -13.42 -34.63 20.39
N LYS A 703 -13.35 -33.30 20.30
CA LYS A 703 -14.30 -32.38 20.94
C LYS A 703 -14.48 -31.15 20.08
N GLN A 704 -15.73 -30.71 19.94
CA GLN A 704 -16.02 -29.40 19.36
C GLN A 704 -15.94 -28.33 20.46
N ILE A 705 -15.08 -27.33 20.24
CA ILE A 705 -14.87 -26.18 21.12
C ILE A 705 -15.16 -24.93 20.27
N GLY A 706 -16.27 -24.25 20.56
CA GLY A 706 -16.77 -23.20 19.68
C GLY A 706 -17.11 -23.77 18.29
N ASN A 707 -16.53 -23.18 17.24
CA ASN A 707 -16.75 -23.61 15.86
C ASN A 707 -15.68 -24.58 15.34
N VAL A 708 -14.76 -25.01 16.20
CA VAL A 708 -13.62 -25.85 15.82
C VAL A 708 -13.71 -27.20 16.51
N THR A 709 -13.61 -28.26 15.72
CA THR A 709 -13.52 -29.64 16.19
C THR A 709 -12.07 -30.06 16.22
N TYR A 710 -11.58 -30.37 17.41
CA TYR A 710 -10.22 -30.80 17.65
C TYR A 710 -10.17 -32.32 17.79
N TRP A 711 -9.17 -32.93 17.15
CA TRP A 711 -8.87 -34.35 17.24
C TRP A 711 -7.53 -34.55 17.90
N VAL A 712 -7.47 -35.46 18.87
CA VAL A 712 -6.26 -35.76 19.63
C VAL A 712 -6.02 -37.26 19.65
N TYR A 713 -4.80 -37.64 19.32
CA TYR A 713 -4.28 -39.00 19.37
C TYR A 713 -3.31 -39.05 20.54
N PHE A 714 -3.57 -39.90 21.52
CA PHE A 714 -2.79 -39.92 22.76
C PHE A 714 -2.67 -41.32 23.37
N THR A 715 -1.64 -41.52 24.17
CA THR A 715 -1.41 -42.74 24.96
C THR A 715 -1.27 -42.36 26.44
N THR A 716 -1.71 -43.22 27.34
CA THR A 716 -1.54 -43.01 28.80
C THR A 716 -0.07 -43.23 29.21
N GLU A 717 0.45 -42.37 30.07
CA GLU A 717 1.75 -42.50 30.74
C GLU A 717 1.57 -42.52 32.27
N ASP A 718 2.64 -42.87 33.01
CA ASP A 718 2.61 -42.96 34.48
C ASP A 718 2.16 -41.65 35.16
N GLU A 719 2.51 -40.50 34.57
CA GLU A 719 2.16 -39.17 35.07
C GLU A 719 1.46 -38.32 33.99
N GLY A 720 0.45 -38.85 33.30
CA GLY A 720 -0.40 -38.09 32.39
C GLY A 720 -0.59 -38.75 31.03
N TYR A 721 -0.50 -37.96 29.97
CA TYR A 721 -0.78 -38.42 28.60
C TYR A 721 0.27 -37.94 27.61
N ARG A 722 0.74 -38.85 26.76
CA ARG A 722 1.58 -38.52 25.61
C ARG A 722 0.73 -38.27 24.38
N VAL A 723 0.79 -37.06 23.85
CA VAL A 723 0.13 -36.65 22.63
C VAL A 723 0.99 -37.05 21.44
N ARG A 724 0.44 -37.88 20.56
CA ARG A 724 1.10 -38.41 19.36
C ARG A 724 0.78 -37.58 18.11
N ARG A 725 -0.43 -37.01 18.07
CA ARG A 725 -0.90 -36.18 16.95
C ARG A 725 -2.09 -35.35 17.41
N ALA A 726 -2.19 -34.12 16.92
CA ALA A 726 -3.45 -33.38 16.96
C ALA A 726 -3.68 -32.62 15.65
N TYR A 727 -4.96 -32.44 15.31
CA TYR A 727 -5.39 -31.59 14.21
C TYR A 727 -6.79 -31.04 14.50
N SER A 728 -7.20 -30.03 13.75
CA SER A 728 -8.52 -29.43 13.89
C SER A 728 -9.18 -29.22 12.53
N HIS A 729 -10.51 -29.18 12.53
CA HIS A 729 -11.33 -28.81 11.38
C HIS A 729 -12.61 -28.12 11.84
N ARG A 730 -13.37 -27.55 10.91
CA ARG A 730 -14.64 -26.85 11.22
C ARG A 730 -15.90 -27.60 10.79
N MET A 731 -15.77 -28.90 10.54
CA MET A 731 -16.93 -29.78 10.34
C MET A 731 -17.54 -30.13 11.70
N GLU A 732 -18.87 -30.02 11.79
CA GLU A 732 -19.65 -30.61 12.89
C GLU A 732 -19.68 -32.13 12.70
N ILE A 733 -19.42 -32.86 13.78
CA ILE A 733 -19.51 -34.32 13.83
C ILE A 733 -20.83 -34.63 14.53
N LEU A 734 -21.81 -35.10 13.74
CA LEU A 734 -23.16 -35.44 14.20
C LEU A 734 -23.22 -36.80 14.89
#